data_AF-A0A4R9LVE5-F1
#
_entry.id   AF-A0A4R9LVE5-F1
#
_cell.length_a   1.000
_cell.length_b   1.000
_cell.length_c   1.000
_cell.angle_alpha   90.00
_cell.angle_beta   90.00
_cell.angle_gamma   90.00
#
_symmetry.space_group_name_H-M   'P 1'
#
loop_
_entity.id
_entity.type
_entity.pdbx_description
1 polymer ?
#
loop_
_entity_poly.entity_id
_entity_poly.type
_entity_poly.pdbx_seq_one_letter_code
_entity_poly.pdbx_strand_id
1 'polypeptide(L)'
;MQFAISFSAQMYSRKSGRIITAAAAILISRLTWFVEPNLPFHLTDAVGLFLGSILGIWFREVLLVLFGRAEVALPKQSDHLVTGWFLRNPLALRQGSIFLQTPFYFLYWLIVLLLCSYFAGFGFSFLEGLGTLEFFYYPNFSSREYLSFPVLILVGVGFPLLYFFAEERFSISNSRDTTTKHLIFGIFIGFFIQLIILSIQQIYSPGFLSQGSNFSIVAGRLPGLFVDSGSSSWLIPGIASFFLVFSYQKYKQTKENIWRLIIVILVFAVSILGMKQAKAFWVIWLGFLFISFVFVVTSRYLHSKLSLWITRVSVLCLLPLLAVAVLWGFSKLKSPEPIASLGVRYMSFQSEFLRSKNFSAFYALDENRSELYRISWQGFQKKLWFGNGLASLPVVLKDPKLPRTKLNGGLIDLPPNFFLACLHDLGIFGTIILLGLVGLFVWERNNYLNMALLFLPFLFGMQVQHCDGAFIAVFLLFYPLGSVAVGNQMTRNSNWFRYMVLILCLGLPLHYLIFFSGDFIKSGIGADFRKDELGFFQTQATKFASGNEREDEFHGKTWEWKLTKETSRRSGVFQVRAKEENLQMEMIWLNSERRLLLKTPVSPQSNRSYISRGSFPPGAEFVRLKSKTNTELFISRDYFDYKNQFGFL
;
A
#
# COMPACT_ATOMS: atom_id res chain seq x y z
N MET A 1 -9.29 1.05 20.81
CA MET A 1 -10.66 0.55 20.50
C MET A 1 -10.66 -0.62 19.49
N GLN A 2 -10.12 -0.46 18.28
CA GLN A 2 -10.09 -1.53 17.25
C GLN A 2 -9.58 -2.88 17.79
N PHE A 3 -8.44 -2.83 18.49
CA PHE A 3 -7.83 -3.99 19.15
C PHE A 3 -8.79 -4.71 20.09
N ALA A 4 -9.36 -3.98 21.05
CA ALA A 4 -10.24 -4.55 22.07
C ALA A 4 -11.47 -5.22 21.45
N ILE A 5 -12.09 -4.59 20.44
CA ILE A 5 -13.27 -5.16 19.75
C ILE A 5 -12.93 -6.52 19.15
N SER A 6 -11.85 -6.62 18.37
CA SER A 6 -11.43 -7.89 17.78
C SER A 6 -10.98 -8.92 18.81
N PHE A 7 -10.20 -8.49 19.81
CA PHE A 7 -9.63 -9.36 20.83
C PHE A 7 -10.73 -10.00 21.67
N SER A 8 -11.66 -9.19 22.19
CA SER A 8 -12.80 -9.67 22.98
C SER A 8 -13.72 -10.56 22.16
N ALA A 9 -13.95 -10.25 20.87
CA ALA A 9 -14.75 -11.09 19.99
C ALA A 9 -14.13 -12.48 19.78
N GLN A 10 -12.81 -12.54 19.54
CA GLN A 10 -12.08 -13.81 19.38
C GLN A 10 -12.03 -14.61 20.68
N MET A 11 -11.90 -13.91 21.81
CA MET A 11 -11.94 -14.51 23.15
C MET A 11 -13.30 -15.13 23.49
N TYR A 12 -14.39 -14.44 23.16
CA TYR A 12 -15.75 -14.94 23.38
C TYR A 12 -16.04 -16.18 22.53
N SER A 13 -15.79 -16.11 21.22
CA SER A 13 -16.00 -17.25 20.31
C SER A 13 -15.27 -17.04 18.99
N ARG A 14 -14.64 -18.10 18.46
CA ARG A 14 -14.00 -18.06 17.12
C ARG A 14 -15.00 -17.72 16.01
N LYS A 15 -16.28 -18.09 16.16
CA LYS A 15 -17.32 -17.72 15.20
C LYS A 15 -17.54 -16.21 15.19
N SER A 16 -17.81 -15.64 16.36
CA SER A 16 -18.03 -14.19 16.52
C SER A 16 -16.79 -13.40 16.14
N GLY A 17 -15.61 -13.86 16.57
CA GLY A 17 -14.31 -13.31 16.20
C GLY A 17 -14.12 -13.19 14.70
N ARG A 18 -14.34 -14.27 13.93
CA ARG A 18 -14.23 -14.25 12.46
C ARG A 18 -15.20 -13.27 11.80
N ILE A 19 -16.46 -13.30 12.21
CA ILE A 19 -17.51 -12.43 11.63
C ILE A 19 -17.18 -10.96 11.90
N ILE A 20 -16.83 -10.63 13.14
CA ILE A 20 -16.53 -9.25 13.57
C ILE A 20 -15.25 -8.76 12.89
N THR A 21 -14.18 -9.58 12.84
CA THR A 21 -12.92 -9.20 12.18
C THR A 21 -13.16 -8.89 10.70
N ALA A 22 -13.88 -9.75 9.98
CA ALA A 22 -14.16 -9.56 8.57
C ALA A 22 -15.06 -8.37 8.26
N ALA A 23 -16.09 -8.12 9.08
CA ALA A 23 -16.94 -6.94 8.95
C ALA A 23 -16.15 -5.66 9.26
N ALA A 24 -15.40 -5.66 10.36
CA ALA A 24 -14.63 -4.51 10.82
C ALA A 24 -13.49 -4.13 9.86
N ALA A 25 -12.88 -5.09 9.16
CA ALA A 25 -11.81 -4.81 8.20
C ALA A 25 -12.24 -3.83 7.08
N ILE A 26 -13.54 -3.80 6.76
CA ILE A 26 -14.12 -2.95 5.72
C ILE A 26 -14.78 -1.68 6.31
N LEU A 27 -15.25 -1.74 7.56
CA LEU A 27 -15.98 -0.65 8.21
C LEU A 27 -15.09 0.30 9.01
N ILE A 28 -13.99 -0.21 9.58
CA ILE A 28 -13.22 0.49 10.61
C ILE A 28 -11.92 1.08 10.04
N SER A 29 -11.64 0.89 8.74
CA SER A 29 -10.44 1.43 8.08
C SER A 29 -10.29 2.95 8.18
N ARG A 30 -11.37 3.68 8.49
CA ARG A 30 -11.37 5.12 8.73
C ARG A 30 -11.66 5.57 10.16
N LEU A 31 -11.99 4.63 11.05
CA LEU A 31 -12.51 4.98 12.37
C LEU A 31 -11.47 5.76 13.21
N THR A 32 -10.20 5.47 12.97
CA THR A 32 -9.03 6.20 13.50
C THR A 32 -9.03 7.68 13.14
N TRP A 33 -9.40 8.02 11.91
CA TRP A 33 -9.41 9.40 11.44
C TRP A 33 -10.53 10.24 12.10
N PHE A 34 -11.67 9.64 12.44
CA PHE A 34 -12.73 10.34 13.19
C PHE A 34 -12.33 10.69 14.62
N VAL A 35 -11.46 9.88 15.24
CA VAL A 35 -11.00 10.11 16.61
C VAL A 35 -9.84 11.10 16.63
N GLU A 36 -8.93 11.00 15.67
CA GLU A 36 -7.76 11.88 15.56
C GLU A 36 -7.54 12.31 14.09
N PRO A 37 -8.21 13.39 13.64
CA PRO A 37 -8.18 13.83 12.24
C PRO A 37 -6.82 14.35 11.76
N ASN A 38 -5.91 14.61 12.69
CA ASN A 38 -4.54 15.04 12.41
C ASN A 38 -3.56 13.85 12.26
N LEU A 39 -4.02 12.61 12.47
CA LEU A 39 -3.17 11.45 12.28
C LEU A 39 -2.77 11.34 10.80
N PRO A 40 -1.48 11.17 10.52
CA PRO A 40 -1.01 10.79 9.20
C PRO A 40 -1.80 9.59 8.67
N PHE A 41 -2.11 9.61 7.39
CA PHE A 41 -2.87 8.57 6.71
C PHE A 41 -2.31 7.15 6.94
N HIS A 42 -0.99 7.00 7.08
CA HIS A 42 -0.34 5.71 7.35
C HIS A 42 -0.59 5.14 8.76
N LEU A 43 -1.10 5.94 9.70
CA LEU A 43 -1.52 5.48 11.04
C LEU A 43 -3.02 5.14 11.11
N THR A 44 -3.76 5.32 10.01
CA THR A 44 -5.21 5.03 9.97
C THR A 44 -5.54 3.56 9.71
N ASP A 45 -4.51 2.74 9.45
CA ASP A 45 -4.61 1.33 9.11
C ASP A 45 -5.33 0.45 10.15
N ALA A 46 -5.88 -0.68 9.69
CA ALA A 46 -6.58 -1.68 10.51
C ALA A 46 -5.62 -2.54 11.38
N VAL A 47 -4.45 -2.00 11.73
CA VAL A 47 -3.41 -2.66 12.53
C VAL A 47 -3.97 -3.19 13.84
N GLY A 48 -4.67 -2.34 14.59
CA GLY A 48 -5.24 -2.70 15.88
C GLY A 48 -6.22 -3.86 15.75
N LEU A 49 -7.06 -3.85 14.71
CA LEU A 49 -8.03 -4.90 14.43
C LEU A 49 -7.35 -6.27 14.19
N PHE A 50 -6.35 -6.32 13.30
CA PHE A 50 -5.70 -7.59 12.99
C PHE A 50 -4.83 -8.08 14.14
N LEU A 51 -4.09 -7.20 14.82
CA LEU A 51 -3.32 -7.57 16.01
C LEU A 51 -4.22 -8.11 17.13
N GLY A 52 -5.33 -7.43 17.42
CA GLY A 52 -6.30 -7.88 18.42
C GLY A 52 -6.92 -9.22 18.05
N SER A 53 -7.19 -9.43 16.75
CA SER A 53 -7.70 -10.71 16.25
C SER A 53 -6.67 -11.83 16.43
N ILE A 54 -5.44 -11.65 15.95
CA ILE A 54 -4.36 -12.64 16.01
C ILE A 54 -4.04 -12.99 17.47
N LEU A 55 -3.86 -11.98 18.32
CA LEU A 55 -3.56 -12.19 19.74
C LEU A 55 -4.75 -12.82 20.49
N GLY A 56 -5.98 -12.46 20.14
CA GLY A 56 -7.18 -13.07 20.72
C GLY A 56 -7.30 -14.55 20.35
N ILE A 57 -6.96 -14.93 19.11
CA ILE A 57 -6.87 -16.33 18.69
C ILE A 57 -5.83 -17.05 19.54
N TRP A 58 -4.60 -16.53 19.57
CA TRP A 58 -3.51 -17.19 20.26
C TRP A 58 -3.77 -17.35 21.76
N PHE A 59 -4.21 -16.28 22.42
CA PHE A 59 -4.50 -16.28 23.85
C PHE A 59 -5.64 -17.25 24.21
N ARG A 60 -6.72 -17.29 23.40
CA ARG A 60 -7.80 -18.25 23.60
C ARG A 60 -7.31 -19.69 23.50
N GLU A 61 -6.50 -20.03 22.51
CA GLU A 61 -5.98 -21.38 22.34
C GLU A 61 -5.07 -21.77 23.51
N VAL A 62 -4.20 -20.86 23.98
CA VAL A 62 -3.39 -21.06 25.19
C VAL A 62 -4.27 -21.35 26.41
N LEU A 63 -5.34 -20.57 26.62
CA LEU A 63 -6.26 -20.81 27.72
C LEU A 63 -6.98 -22.15 27.62
N LEU A 64 -7.46 -22.53 26.43
CA LEU A 64 -8.12 -23.83 26.23
C LEU A 64 -7.19 -25.00 26.57
N VAL A 65 -5.90 -24.88 26.22
CA VAL A 65 -4.89 -25.87 26.58
C VAL A 65 -4.65 -25.89 28.08
N LEU A 66 -4.48 -24.72 28.72
CA LEU A 66 -4.28 -24.63 30.18
C LEU A 66 -5.47 -25.17 30.99
N PHE A 67 -6.70 -24.96 30.51
CA PHE A 67 -7.91 -25.49 31.15
C PHE A 67 -8.20 -26.96 30.83
N GLY A 68 -7.30 -27.66 30.12
CA GLY A 68 -7.48 -29.07 29.76
C GLY A 68 -8.67 -29.33 28.83
N ARG A 69 -9.14 -28.29 28.13
CA ARG A 69 -10.28 -28.35 27.19
C ARG A 69 -9.83 -28.44 25.73
N ALA A 70 -8.52 -28.49 25.49
CA ALA A 70 -7.98 -28.70 24.16
C ALA A 70 -8.15 -30.17 23.74
N GLU A 71 -8.53 -30.40 22.48
CA GLU A 71 -8.71 -31.75 21.92
C GLU A 71 -7.38 -32.53 21.79
N VAL A 72 -6.24 -31.86 21.95
CA VAL A 72 -4.91 -32.47 21.80
C VAL A 72 -4.24 -32.55 23.16
N ALA A 73 -4.02 -33.77 23.63
CA ALA A 73 -3.22 -34.04 24.83
C ALA A 73 -1.79 -33.52 24.60
N LEU A 74 -1.32 -32.65 25.50
CA LEU A 74 0.07 -32.23 25.48
C LEU A 74 0.98 -33.41 25.82
N PRO A 75 2.15 -33.55 25.17
CA PRO A 75 3.14 -34.52 25.58
C PRO A 75 3.56 -34.27 27.04
N LYS A 76 3.86 -35.36 27.78
CA LYS A 76 4.40 -35.26 29.15
C LYS A 76 5.66 -34.37 29.12
N GLN A 77 5.88 -33.61 30.20
CA GLN A 77 6.84 -32.49 30.38
C GLN A 77 8.32 -32.73 29.99
N SER A 78 8.72 -33.85 29.41
CA SER A 78 10.12 -34.19 29.14
C SER A 78 10.82 -33.26 28.13
N ASP A 79 10.08 -32.58 27.25
CA ASP A 79 10.64 -31.59 26.32
C ASP A 79 9.93 -30.23 26.44
N HIS A 80 10.56 -29.27 27.13
CA HIS A 80 10.01 -27.91 27.29
C HIS A 80 9.84 -27.17 25.95
N LEU A 81 10.75 -27.36 25.00
CA LEU A 81 10.69 -26.72 23.68
C LEU A 81 9.52 -27.27 22.86
N VAL A 82 9.36 -28.58 22.84
CA VAL A 82 8.29 -29.27 22.10
C VAL A 82 6.93 -28.94 22.71
N THR A 83 6.85 -28.97 24.05
CA THR A 83 5.64 -28.58 24.80
C THR A 83 5.29 -27.11 24.57
N GLY A 84 6.28 -26.21 24.60
CA GLY A 84 6.11 -24.78 24.30
C GLY A 84 5.68 -24.51 22.85
N TRP A 85 6.19 -25.29 21.90
CA TRP A 85 5.77 -25.21 20.50
C TRP A 85 4.35 -25.75 20.29
N PHE A 86 3.96 -26.85 20.96
CA PHE A 86 2.60 -27.37 20.92
C PHE A 86 1.59 -26.45 21.61
N LEU A 87 1.97 -25.76 22.68
CA LEU A 87 1.16 -24.70 23.29
C LEU A 87 0.89 -23.54 22.31
N ARG A 88 1.89 -23.21 21.48
CA ARG A 88 1.79 -22.17 20.45
C ARG A 88 1.16 -22.67 19.15
N ASN A 89 1.08 -23.98 18.95
CA ASN A 89 0.54 -24.62 17.75
C ASN A 89 -0.11 -25.97 18.12
N PRO A 90 -1.33 -25.95 18.70
CA PRO A 90 -1.96 -27.16 19.25
C PRO A 90 -2.28 -28.22 18.19
N LEU A 91 -2.27 -27.86 16.90
CA LEU A 91 -2.52 -28.78 15.77
C LEU A 91 -1.26 -29.17 14.98
N ALA A 92 -0.08 -28.88 15.54
CA ALA A 92 1.22 -29.13 14.92
C ALA A 92 1.45 -30.57 14.41
N LEU A 93 0.90 -31.60 15.08
CA LEU A 93 1.06 -33.00 14.66
C LEU A 93 0.33 -33.31 13.34
N ARG A 94 -0.74 -32.57 13.03
CA ARG A 94 -1.58 -32.79 11.84
C ARG A 94 -1.23 -31.85 10.68
N GLN A 95 -0.40 -30.85 10.93
CA GLN A 95 -0.08 -29.81 9.96
C GLN A 95 1.42 -29.80 9.68
N GLY A 96 1.81 -29.68 8.40
CA GLY A 96 3.21 -29.54 8.02
C GLY A 96 3.90 -28.32 8.64
N SER A 97 5.23 -28.30 8.55
CA SER A 97 6.08 -27.19 8.99
C SER A 97 5.60 -25.83 8.45
N ILE A 98 5.78 -24.76 9.23
CA ILE A 98 5.47 -23.37 8.83
C ILE A 98 6.30 -22.97 7.62
N PHE A 99 7.55 -23.45 7.56
CA PHE A 99 8.46 -23.28 6.45
C PHE A 99 8.05 -24.06 5.19
N LEU A 100 6.86 -24.64 5.10
CA LEU A 100 6.41 -25.33 3.87
C LEU A 100 5.09 -24.76 3.37
N GLN A 101 4.63 -23.65 3.92
CA GLN A 101 3.36 -23.03 3.58
C GLN A 101 3.59 -21.74 2.79
N THR A 102 3.00 -21.66 1.60
CA THR A 102 3.08 -20.49 0.69
C THR A 102 2.81 -19.13 1.38
N PRO A 103 1.83 -18.99 2.33
CA PRO A 103 1.58 -17.73 3.04
C PRO A 103 2.79 -17.19 3.80
N PHE A 104 3.54 -18.07 4.46
CA PHE A 104 4.74 -17.71 5.22
C PHE A 104 5.82 -17.10 4.31
N TYR A 105 5.96 -17.66 3.11
CA TYR A 105 6.98 -17.19 2.17
C TYR A 105 6.64 -15.87 1.50
N PHE A 106 5.35 -15.59 1.28
CA PHE A 106 4.94 -14.28 0.82
C PHE A 106 5.22 -13.19 1.88
N LEU A 107 5.01 -13.51 3.17
CA LEU A 107 5.45 -12.65 4.27
C LEU A 107 6.96 -12.45 4.27
N TYR A 108 7.74 -13.53 4.11
CA TYR A 108 9.20 -13.46 4.03
C TYR A 108 9.67 -12.56 2.88
N TRP A 109 9.09 -12.73 1.69
CA TRP A 109 9.41 -11.89 0.54
C TRP A 109 9.07 -10.41 0.77
N LEU A 110 7.92 -10.10 1.37
CA LEU A 110 7.58 -8.72 1.76
C LEU A 110 8.58 -8.13 2.75
N ILE A 111 9.07 -8.92 3.71
CA ILE A 111 10.12 -8.48 4.66
C ILE A 111 11.42 -8.21 3.92
N VAL A 112 11.83 -9.07 2.99
CA VAL A 112 13.03 -8.85 2.17
C VAL A 112 12.90 -7.57 1.34
N LEU A 113 11.74 -7.31 0.73
CA LEU A 113 11.49 -6.06 0.01
C LEU A 113 11.56 -4.82 0.91
N LEU A 114 11.03 -4.90 2.13
CA LEU A 114 11.16 -3.83 3.11
C LEU A 114 12.65 -3.57 3.44
N LEU A 115 13.42 -4.64 3.67
CA LEU A 115 14.86 -4.54 3.94
C LEU A 115 15.61 -3.93 2.74
N CYS A 116 15.31 -4.36 1.52
CA CYS A 116 15.86 -3.74 0.31
C CYS A 116 15.55 -2.25 0.24
N SER A 117 14.31 -1.85 0.53
CA SER A 117 13.87 -0.45 0.48
C SER A 117 14.52 0.39 1.58
N TYR A 118 14.74 -0.22 2.75
CA TYR A 118 15.50 0.36 3.84
C TYR A 118 16.96 0.58 3.42
N PHE A 119 17.63 -0.44 2.88
CA PHE A 119 19.02 -0.31 2.42
C PHE A 119 19.17 0.66 1.25
N ALA A 120 18.18 0.76 0.35
CA ALA A 120 18.15 1.80 -0.68
C ALA A 120 18.05 3.21 -0.09
N GLY A 121 17.25 3.39 0.96
CA GLY A 121 17.02 4.71 1.55
C GLY A 121 18.13 5.18 2.50
N PHE A 122 18.73 4.24 3.23
CA PHE A 122 19.62 4.54 4.37
C PHE A 122 21.01 3.92 4.26
N GLY A 123 21.22 3.00 3.31
CA GLY A 123 22.41 2.17 3.24
C GLY A 123 22.53 1.22 4.45
N PHE A 124 23.68 0.57 4.56
CA PHE A 124 23.99 -0.34 5.66
C PHE A 124 25.34 0.03 6.29
N SER A 125 25.36 0.66 7.47
CA SER A 125 26.61 0.97 8.16
C SER A 125 26.93 -0.08 9.21
N PHE A 126 28.01 -0.84 9.01
CA PHE A 126 28.52 -1.79 10.01
C PHE A 126 28.98 -1.08 11.30
N LEU A 127 29.35 0.21 11.21
CA LEU A 127 29.88 1.01 12.33
C LEU A 127 28.79 1.75 13.13
N GLU A 128 27.68 2.13 12.49
CA GLU A 128 26.60 2.92 13.13
C GLU A 128 25.32 2.10 13.38
N GLY A 129 25.25 0.86 12.90
CA GLY A 129 24.09 -0.03 13.07
C GLY A 129 22.87 0.35 12.20
N LEU A 130 21.70 -0.20 12.53
CA LEU A 130 20.39 0.07 11.88
C LEU A 130 19.76 1.38 12.39
N GLY A 131 20.54 2.45 12.47
CA GLY A 131 20.04 3.75 12.93
C GLY A 131 19.29 4.50 11.83
N THR A 132 17.96 4.56 11.89
CA THR A 132 17.21 5.58 11.15
C THR A 132 17.40 6.92 11.83
N LEU A 133 18.41 7.66 11.41
CA LEU A 133 18.53 9.04 11.82
C LEU A 133 17.40 9.84 11.16
N GLU A 134 16.66 10.60 11.95
CA GLU A 134 15.58 11.44 11.43
C GLU A 134 16.18 12.56 10.60
N PHE A 135 16.05 12.47 9.29
CA PHE A 135 16.58 13.47 8.37
C PHE A 135 15.59 13.79 7.28
N PHE A 136 15.76 14.92 6.62
CA PHE A 136 15.15 15.07 5.31
C PHE A 136 15.68 14.07 4.30
N TYR A 137 14.77 13.57 3.48
CA TYR A 137 15.03 12.78 2.29
C TYR A 137 14.94 13.67 1.02
N TYR A 138 13.99 14.60 0.93
CA TYR A 138 13.97 15.71 -0.05
C TYR A 138 13.56 17.03 0.64
N PRO A 139 13.67 18.22 0.01
CA PRO A 139 13.04 19.42 0.51
C PRO A 139 11.54 19.16 0.81
N ASN A 140 11.18 19.16 2.09
CA ASN A 140 9.84 18.88 2.65
C ASN A 140 9.40 17.40 2.68
N PHE A 141 10.33 16.44 2.55
CA PHE A 141 10.05 15.01 2.65
C PHE A 141 11.00 14.37 3.67
N SER A 142 10.51 13.76 4.75
CA SER A 142 11.36 13.22 5.83
C SER A 142 11.75 11.75 5.61
N SER A 143 12.77 11.27 6.32
CA SER A 143 13.18 9.85 6.32
C SER A 143 12.10 8.95 6.91
N ARG A 144 11.36 9.45 7.92
CA ARG A 144 10.16 8.79 8.44
C ARG A 144 9.09 8.67 7.37
N GLU A 145 8.86 9.73 6.60
CA GLU A 145 7.88 9.72 5.51
C GLU A 145 8.30 8.77 4.38
N TYR A 146 9.58 8.75 4.01
CA TYR A 146 10.12 7.77 3.06
C TYR A 146 9.84 6.33 3.51
N LEU A 147 10.20 5.97 4.75
CA LEU A 147 10.02 4.60 5.26
C LEU A 147 8.54 4.28 5.53
N SER A 148 7.68 5.28 5.74
CA SER A 148 6.25 5.08 5.99
C SER A 148 5.55 4.38 4.82
N PHE A 149 5.94 4.62 3.57
CA PHE A 149 5.33 4.00 2.39
C PHE A 149 5.57 2.48 2.28
N PRO A 150 6.81 1.97 2.30
CA PRO A 150 7.02 0.53 2.27
C PRO A 150 6.51 -0.16 3.55
N VAL A 151 6.54 0.52 4.70
CA VAL A 151 5.94 -0.01 5.95
C VAL A 151 4.42 -0.11 5.82
N LEU A 152 3.76 0.89 5.23
CA LEU A 152 2.31 0.86 4.96
C LEU A 152 1.94 -0.37 4.11
N ILE A 153 2.71 -0.69 3.07
CA ILE A 153 2.46 -1.89 2.25
C ILE A 153 2.68 -3.17 3.06
N LEU A 154 3.78 -3.25 3.83
CA LEU A 154 4.08 -4.42 4.66
C LEU A 154 2.97 -4.65 5.68
N VAL A 155 2.52 -3.59 6.36
CA VAL A 155 1.48 -3.63 7.39
C VAL A 155 0.12 -3.96 6.76
N GLY A 156 -0.23 -3.23 5.70
CA GLY A 156 -1.48 -3.35 4.97
C GLY A 156 -1.71 -4.75 4.41
N VAL A 157 -0.68 -5.40 3.86
CA VAL A 157 -0.77 -6.74 3.29
C VAL A 157 -0.40 -7.83 4.29
N GLY A 158 0.62 -7.59 5.12
CA GLY A 158 1.17 -8.57 6.05
C GLY A 158 0.23 -8.93 7.19
N PHE A 159 -0.51 -7.97 7.76
CA PHE A 159 -1.43 -8.29 8.86
C PHE A 159 -2.67 -9.09 8.42
N PRO A 160 -3.37 -8.77 7.32
CA PRO A 160 -4.40 -9.65 6.79
C PRO A 160 -3.89 -11.05 6.50
N LEU A 161 -2.70 -11.17 5.91
CA LEU A 161 -2.07 -12.45 5.61
C LEU A 161 -1.76 -13.26 6.87
N LEU A 162 -1.19 -12.61 7.90
CA LEU A 162 -0.95 -13.21 9.22
C LEU A 162 -2.25 -13.63 9.91
N TYR A 163 -3.32 -12.84 9.78
CA TYR A 163 -4.63 -13.18 10.33
C TYR A 163 -5.19 -14.45 9.70
N PHE A 164 -5.23 -14.53 8.36
CA PHE A 164 -5.71 -15.73 7.67
C PHE A 164 -4.81 -16.95 7.96
N PHE A 165 -3.50 -16.73 8.04
CA PHE A 165 -2.55 -17.76 8.45
C PHE A 165 -2.84 -18.30 9.86
N ALA A 166 -3.11 -17.41 10.83
CA ALA A 166 -3.50 -17.81 12.18
C ALA A 166 -4.85 -18.55 12.18
N GLU A 167 -5.86 -18.07 11.44
CA GLU A 167 -7.14 -18.77 11.33
C GLU A 167 -6.98 -20.20 10.77
N GLU A 168 -6.15 -20.39 9.74
CA GLU A 168 -5.88 -21.70 9.17
C GLU A 168 -5.14 -22.64 10.13
N ARG A 169 -4.14 -22.12 10.84
CA ARG A 169 -3.32 -22.90 11.77
C ARG A 169 -4.10 -23.38 12.97
N PHE A 170 -4.88 -22.49 13.57
CA PHE A 170 -5.63 -22.77 14.78
C PHE A 170 -7.07 -23.26 14.49
N SER A 171 -7.41 -23.59 13.23
CA SER A 171 -8.68 -24.24 12.88
C SER A 171 -8.50 -25.75 12.70
N ILE A 172 -9.38 -26.53 13.34
CA ILE A 172 -9.41 -27.99 13.19
C ILE A 172 -9.70 -28.33 11.72
N SER A 173 -9.04 -29.34 11.16
CA SER A 173 -9.07 -29.67 9.72
C SER A 173 -10.48 -29.83 9.12
N ASN A 174 -11.48 -30.25 9.92
CA ASN A 174 -12.87 -30.41 9.50
C ASN A 174 -13.70 -29.10 9.54
N SER A 175 -13.09 -27.97 9.94
CA SER A 175 -13.76 -26.67 10.15
C SER A 175 -13.40 -25.59 9.12
N ARG A 176 -12.63 -25.90 8.07
CA ARG A 176 -12.24 -24.88 7.06
C ARG A 176 -13.43 -24.32 6.28
N ASP A 177 -14.43 -25.16 6.01
CA ASP A 177 -15.71 -24.72 5.43
C ASP A 177 -16.48 -23.79 6.38
N THR A 178 -16.40 -24.00 7.69
CA THR A 178 -17.06 -23.12 8.67
C THR A 178 -16.30 -21.80 8.81
N THR A 179 -14.96 -21.80 8.74
CA THR A 179 -14.14 -20.57 8.67
C THR A 179 -14.55 -19.71 7.48
N THR A 180 -14.62 -20.31 6.29
CA THR A 180 -15.01 -19.61 5.06
C THR A 180 -16.41 -19.01 5.17
N LYS A 181 -17.39 -19.78 5.67
CA LYS A 181 -18.77 -19.30 5.87
C LYS A 181 -18.84 -18.10 6.81
N HIS A 182 -18.11 -18.14 7.93
CA HIS A 182 -18.11 -17.04 8.91
C HIS A 182 -17.46 -15.76 8.34
N LEU A 183 -16.36 -15.90 7.59
CA LEU A 183 -15.70 -14.78 6.93
C LEU A 183 -16.59 -14.16 5.84
N ILE A 184 -17.18 -14.98 4.96
CA ILE A 184 -18.12 -14.52 3.93
C ILE A 184 -19.29 -13.77 4.58
N PHE A 185 -19.83 -14.30 5.67
CA PHE A 185 -20.92 -13.66 6.40
C PHE A 185 -20.51 -12.30 7.00
N GLY A 186 -19.30 -12.21 7.58
CA GLY A 186 -18.77 -10.93 8.07
C GLY A 186 -18.57 -9.90 6.95
N ILE A 187 -18.00 -10.31 5.82
CA ILE A 187 -17.86 -9.45 4.63
C ILE A 187 -19.23 -8.99 4.12
N PHE A 188 -20.22 -9.87 4.12
CA PHE A 188 -21.59 -9.53 3.73
C PHE A 188 -22.20 -8.47 4.64
N ILE A 189 -22.05 -8.60 5.96
CA ILE A 189 -22.51 -7.60 6.93
C ILE A 189 -21.81 -6.25 6.69
N GLY A 190 -20.48 -6.26 6.59
CA GLY A 190 -19.69 -5.06 6.34
C GLY A 190 -20.10 -4.36 5.04
N PHE A 191 -20.26 -5.13 3.97
CA PHE A 191 -20.70 -4.63 2.67
C PHE A 191 -22.13 -4.06 2.71
N PHE A 192 -23.06 -4.72 3.38
CA PHE A 192 -24.44 -4.23 3.51
C PHE A 192 -24.51 -2.90 4.28
N ILE A 193 -23.77 -2.79 5.39
CA ILE A 193 -23.66 -1.53 6.13
C ILE A 193 -23.05 -0.43 5.25
N GLN A 194 -22.06 -0.75 4.42
CA GLN A 194 -21.50 0.22 3.47
C GLN A 194 -22.52 0.71 2.45
N LEU A 195 -23.37 -0.16 1.90
CA LEU A 195 -24.43 0.26 1.00
C LEU A 195 -25.42 1.22 1.68
N ILE A 196 -25.75 0.97 2.96
CA ILE A 196 -26.60 1.87 3.75
C ILE A 196 -25.92 3.24 3.91
N ILE A 197 -24.65 3.26 4.30
CA ILE A 197 -23.93 4.53 4.54
C ILE A 197 -23.79 5.32 3.24
N LEU A 198 -23.48 4.67 2.13
CA LEU A 198 -23.44 5.31 0.81
C LEU A 198 -24.82 5.87 0.42
N SER A 199 -25.89 5.15 0.74
CA SER A 199 -27.26 5.64 0.50
C SER A 199 -27.56 6.89 1.34
N ILE A 200 -27.15 6.92 2.61
CA ILE A 200 -27.28 8.10 3.48
C ILE A 200 -26.43 9.25 2.94
N GLN A 201 -25.19 8.98 2.52
CA GLN A 201 -24.30 9.98 1.93
C GLN A 201 -24.89 10.58 0.64
N GLN A 202 -25.58 9.76 -0.15
CA GLN A 202 -26.20 10.17 -1.40
C GLN A 202 -27.49 10.97 -1.20
N ILE A 203 -28.33 10.58 -0.24
CA ILE A 203 -29.67 11.15 -0.03
C ILE A 203 -29.62 12.34 0.94
N TYR A 204 -28.89 12.21 2.04
CA TYR A 204 -28.93 13.16 3.16
C TYR A 204 -27.78 14.16 3.14
N SER A 205 -26.54 13.69 3.25
CA SER A 205 -25.37 14.57 3.29
C SER A 205 -24.13 13.88 2.76
N PRO A 206 -23.50 14.38 1.68
CA PRO A 206 -22.21 13.89 1.19
C PRO A 206 -21.10 13.90 2.25
N GLY A 207 -21.25 14.75 3.28
CA GLY A 207 -20.35 14.88 4.43
C GLY A 207 -20.53 13.84 5.54
N PHE A 208 -21.59 13.02 5.49
CA PHE A 208 -21.91 12.05 6.54
C PHE A 208 -20.83 10.96 6.63
N LEU A 209 -20.07 10.94 7.72
CA LEU A 209 -18.95 10.01 7.93
C LEU A 209 -17.95 9.97 6.75
N SER A 210 -17.69 11.11 6.11
CA SER A 210 -16.74 11.24 5.00
C SER A 210 -15.62 12.26 5.26
N GLN A 211 -15.53 12.77 6.49
CA GLN A 211 -14.42 13.64 6.91
C GLN A 211 -13.06 12.95 6.63
N GLY A 212 -12.08 13.72 6.17
CA GLY A 212 -10.77 13.20 5.72
C GLY A 212 -10.70 12.91 4.22
N SER A 213 -11.84 12.94 3.52
CA SER A 213 -11.92 12.87 2.05
C SER A 213 -12.61 14.07 1.46
N ASN A 214 -12.26 15.24 1.99
CA ASN A 214 -12.74 16.52 1.48
C ASN A 214 -12.51 16.62 -0.03
N PHE A 215 -11.42 16.07 -0.54
CA PHE A 215 -11.13 16.01 -1.97
C PHE A 215 -12.13 15.15 -2.77
N SER A 216 -12.55 14.01 -2.24
CA SER A 216 -13.59 13.17 -2.86
C SER A 216 -14.96 13.84 -2.84
N ILE A 217 -15.32 14.49 -1.73
CA ILE A 217 -16.59 15.21 -1.59
C ILE A 217 -16.63 16.41 -2.54
N VAL A 218 -15.55 17.18 -2.62
CA VAL A 218 -15.40 18.31 -3.57
C VAL A 218 -15.50 17.82 -5.01
N ALA A 219 -14.99 16.63 -5.33
CA ALA A 219 -15.15 16.00 -6.64
C ALA A 219 -16.55 15.38 -6.88
N GLY A 220 -17.49 15.52 -5.94
CA GLY A 220 -18.85 14.98 -6.02
C GLY A 220 -18.93 13.46 -5.87
N ARG A 221 -17.90 12.83 -5.26
CA ARG A 221 -17.77 11.38 -5.09
C ARG A 221 -17.98 10.95 -3.65
N LEU A 222 -18.58 9.78 -3.47
CA LEU A 222 -18.93 9.26 -2.15
C LEU A 222 -18.05 8.08 -1.74
N PRO A 223 -17.22 8.20 -0.69
CA PRO A 223 -16.31 7.14 -0.28
C PRO A 223 -16.96 6.04 0.58
N GLY A 224 -18.15 6.26 1.15
CA GLY A 224 -18.66 5.39 2.23
C GLY A 224 -17.76 5.49 3.46
N LEU A 225 -17.52 4.35 4.13
CA LEU A 225 -16.46 4.22 5.15
C LEU A 225 -15.12 3.71 4.61
N PHE A 226 -14.97 3.50 3.30
CA PHE A 226 -13.70 3.05 2.72
C PHE A 226 -12.67 4.16 2.76
N VAL A 227 -11.38 3.81 2.72
CA VAL A 227 -10.26 4.77 2.86
C VAL A 227 -10.33 5.96 1.90
N ASP A 228 -10.81 5.81 0.67
CA ASP A 228 -11.15 6.90 -0.25
C ASP A 228 -12.19 6.48 -1.32
N SER A 229 -12.74 7.46 -2.07
CA SER A 229 -13.58 7.20 -3.24
C SER A 229 -12.85 6.33 -4.28
N GLY A 230 -11.52 6.44 -4.38
CA GLY A 230 -10.69 5.52 -5.17
C GLY A 230 -10.83 4.05 -4.74
N SER A 231 -10.74 3.76 -3.43
CA SER A 231 -10.93 2.40 -2.89
C SER A 231 -12.35 1.90 -3.10
N SER A 232 -13.34 2.75 -2.83
CA SER A 232 -14.76 2.40 -2.99
C SER A 232 -15.11 2.05 -4.45
N SER A 233 -14.45 2.69 -5.42
CA SER A 233 -14.70 2.53 -6.85
C SER A 233 -14.34 1.14 -7.40
N TRP A 234 -13.52 0.35 -6.71
CA TRP A 234 -13.26 -1.05 -7.10
C TRP A 234 -13.76 -2.06 -6.07
N LEU A 235 -13.74 -1.71 -4.77
CA LEU A 235 -14.21 -2.59 -3.69
C LEU A 235 -15.71 -2.86 -3.79
N ILE A 236 -16.53 -1.82 -4.00
CA ILE A 236 -17.99 -1.99 -4.11
C ILE A 236 -18.36 -2.92 -5.26
N PRO A 237 -17.96 -2.65 -6.53
CA PRO A 237 -18.36 -3.50 -7.64
C PRO A 237 -17.67 -4.87 -7.59
N GLY A 238 -16.46 -4.98 -7.02
CA GLY A 238 -15.77 -6.26 -6.83
C GLY A 238 -16.47 -7.18 -5.83
N ILE A 239 -16.81 -6.66 -4.63
CA ILE A 239 -17.54 -7.42 -3.60
C ILE A 239 -18.97 -7.73 -4.08
N ALA A 240 -19.64 -6.78 -4.75
CA ALA A 240 -20.94 -7.02 -5.36
C ALA A 240 -20.88 -8.16 -6.39
N SER A 241 -19.88 -8.15 -7.26
CA SER A 241 -19.66 -9.20 -8.26
C SER A 241 -19.46 -10.57 -7.60
N PHE A 242 -18.65 -10.64 -6.53
CA PHE A 242 -18.46 -11.85 -5.74
C PHE A 242 -19.79 -12.38 -5.19
N PHE A 243 -20.62 -11.52 -4.58
CA PHE A 243 -21.92 -11.93 -4.05
C PHE A 243 -22.92 -12.30 -5.16
N LEU A 244 -22.88 -11.65 -6.32
CA LEU A 244 -23.70 -12.05 -7.47
C LEU A 244 -23.35 -13.45 -7.97
N VAL A 245 -22.05 -13.76 -8.10
CA VAL A 245 -21.60 -15.11 -8.46
C VAL A 245 -22.04 -16.12 -7.39
N PHE A 246 -21.85 -15.79 -6.11
CA PHE A 246 -22.25 -16.65 -5.00
C PHE A 246 -23.77 -16.93 -5.00
N SER A 247 -24.60 -15.90 -5.11
CA SER A 247 -26.06 -16.03 -5.18
C SER A 247 -26.50 -16.80 -6.43
N TYR A 248 -25.83 -16.61 -7.56
CA TYR A 248 -26.13 -17.37 -8.79
C TYR A 248 -25.80 -18.86 -8.64
N GLN A 249 -24.66 -19.19 -8.04
CA GLN A 249 -24.30 -20.58 -7.76
C GLN A 249 -25.31 -21.24 -6.81
N LYS A 250 -25.74 -20.52 -5.77
CA LYS A 250 -26.78 -20.99 -4.84
C LYS A 250 -28.12 -21.19 -5.53
N TYR A 251 -28.57 -20.22 -6.33
CA TYR A 251 -29.76 -20.37 -7.16
C TYR A 251 -29.67 -21.62 -8.06
N LYS A 252 -28.52 -21.88 -8.69
CA LYS A 252 -28.34 -23.04 -9.57
C LYS A 252 -28.47 -24.36 -8.79
N GLN A 253 -28.00 -24.40 -7.54
CA GLN A 253 -28.04 -25.56 -6.66
C GLN A 253 -29.43 -25.79 -6.05
N THR A 254 -30.02 -24.76 -5.42
CA THR A 254 -31.27 -24.91 -4.65
C THR A 254 -32.53 -24.63 -5.46
N LYS A 255 -32.41 -23.94 -6.60
CA LYS A 255 -33.52 -23.46 -7.44
C LYS A 255 -34.51 -22.51 -6.74
N GLU A 256 -34.15 -21.98 -5.57
CA GLU A 256 -35.02 -21.08 -4.81
C GLU A 256 -35.05 -19.67 -5.43
N ASN A 257 -36.26 -19.10 -5.58
CA ASN A 257 -36.44 -17.78 -6.18
C ASN A 257 -35.84 -16.63 -5.37
N ILE A 258 -35.61 -16.83 -4.06
CA ILE A 258 -35.03 -15.81 -3.18
C ILE A 258 -33.63 -15.37 -3.63
N TRP A 259 -32.80 -16.30 -4.10
CA TRP A 259 -31.47 -15.99 -4.62
C TRP A 259 -31.53 -15.15 -5.89
N ARG A 260 -32.56 -15.38 -6.72
CA ARG A 260 -32.81 -14.61 -7.93
C ARG A 260 -33.26 -13.19 -7.62
N LEU A 261 -34.11 -13.02 -6.60
CA LEU A 261 -34.53 -11.72 -6.09
C LEU A 261 -33.33 -10.92 -5.54
N ILE A 262 -32.47 -11.57 -4.74
CA ILE A 262 -31.23 -10.95 -4.21
C ILE A 262 -30.33 -10.45 -5.33
N ILE A 263 -30.17 -11.23 -6.42
CA ILE A 263 -29.39 -10.80 -7.59
C ILE A 263 -29.95 -9.50 -8.19
N VAL A 264 -31.26 -9.44 -8.42
CA VAL A 264 -31.90 -8.25 -9.03
C VAL A 264 -31.76 -7.03 -8.13
N ILE A 265 -32.06 -7.18 -6.83
CA ILE A 265 -31.95 -6.09 -5.85
C ILE A 265 -30.51 -5.58 -5.79
N LEU A 266 -29.53 -6.49 -5.73
CA LEU A 266 -28.14 -6.11 -5.60
C LEU A 266 -27.63 -5.40 -6.87
N VAL A 267 -28.03 -5.87 -8.07
CA VAL A 267 -27.68 -5.21 -9.33
C VAL A 267 -28.22 -3.78 -9.35
N PHE A 268 -29.48 -3.59 -8.96
CA PHE A 268 -30.12 -2.28 -8.97
C PHE A 268 -29.51 -1.33 -7.93
N ALA A 269 -29.36 -1.79 -6.68
CA ALA A 269 -28.80 -0.99 -5.60
C ALA A 269 -27.37 -0.53 -5.91
N VAL A 270 -26.51 -1.44 -6.35
CA VAL A 270 -25.11 -1.11 -6.67
C VAL A 270 -25.02 -0.16 -7.87
N SER A 271 -25.88 -0.34 -8.89
CA SER A 271 -25.90 0.56 -10.06
C SER A 271 -26.34 1.99 -9.69
N ILE A 272 -27.33 2.15 -8.81
CA ILE A 272 -27.77 3.47 -8.32
C ILE A 272 -26.64 4.17 -7.56
N LEU A 273 -26.02 3.46 -6.61
CA LEU A 273 -24.92 4.01 -5.81
C LEU A 273 -23.70 4.34 -6.68
N GLY A 274 -23.50 3.61 -7.78
CA GLY A 274 -22.47 3.84 -8.78
C GLY A 274 -22.49 5.22 -9.45
N MET A 275 -23.65 5.89 -9.46
CA MET A 275 -23.80 7.21 -10.10
C MET A 275 -22.92 8.29 -9.46
N LYS A 276 -22.58 8.13 -8.18
CA LYS A 276 -21.70 9.02 -7.41
C LYS A 276 -20.30 8.43 -7.19
N GLN A 277 -19.93 7.39 -7.94
CA GLN A 277 -18.62 6.74 -7.88
C GLN A 277 -17.68 7.20 -9.01
N ALA A 278 -16.38 6.90 -8.88
CA ALA A 278 -15.42 7.28 -9.92
C ALA A 278 -15.56 6.42 -11.19
N LYS A 279 -14.97 6.87 -12.30
CA LYS A 279 -15.04 6.19 -13.61
C LYS A 279 -14.65 4.71 -13.57
N ALA A 280 -13.69 4.34 -12.71
CA ALA A 280 -13.23 2.96 -12.54
C ALA A 280 -14.36 2.01 -12.11
N PHE A 281 -15.32 2.50 -11.32
CA PHE A 281 -16.50 1.74 -10.91
C PHE A 281 -17.25 1.18 -12.11
N TRP A 282 -17.57 2.04 -13.07
CA TRP A 282 -18.38 1.66 -14.23
C TRP A 282 -17.66 0.72 -15.18
N VAL A 283 -16.34 0.87 -15.33
CA VAL A 283 -15.52 -0.05 -16.13
C VAL A 283 -15.58 -1.46 -15.54
N ILE A 284 -15.41 -1.58 -14.22
CA ILE A 284 -15.46 -2.86 -13.50
C ILE A 284 -16.87 -3.44 -13.54
N TRP A 285 -17.87 -2.63 -13.19
CA TRP A 285 -19.25 -3.05 -13.04
C TRP A 285 -19.90 -3.46 -14.36
N LEU A 286 -19.80 -2.64 -15.40
CA LEU A 286 -20.35 -2.96 -16.72
C LEU A 286 -19.61 -4.14 -17.36
N GLY A 287 -18.29 -4.21 -17.21
CA GLY A 287 -17.49 -5.34 -17.67
C GLY A 287 -17.98 -6.65 -17.05
N PHE A 288 -18.16 -6.67 -15.73
CA PHE A 288 -18.69 -7.84 -15.02
C PHE A 288 -20.11 -8.21 -15.44
N LEU A 289 -21.02 -7.24 -15.51
CA LEU A 289 -22.42 -7.48 -15.92
C LEU A 289 -22.51 -8.02 -17.34
N PHE A 290 -21.71 -7.48 -18.27
CA PHE A 290 -21.69 -7.94 -19.64
C PHE A 290 -21.16 -9.37 -19.75
N ILE A 291 -20.01 -9.67 -19.12
CA ILE A 291 -19.47 -11.04 -19.10
C ILE A 291 -20.51 -12.00 -18.51
N SER A 292 -21.12 -11.63 -17.38
CA SER A 292 -22.16 -12.44 -16.74
C SER A 292 -23.37 -12.65 -17.67
N PHE A 293 -23.83 -11.61 -18.38
CA PHE A 293 -24.91 -11.70 -19.34
C PHE A 293 -24.60 -12.67 -20.48
N VAL A 294 -23.41 -12.56 -21.10
CA VAL A 294 -22.95 -13.47 -22.16
C VAL A 294 -22.96 -14.91 -21.67
N PHE A 295 -22.39 -15.17 -20.49
CA PHE A 295 -22.34 -16.53 -19.93
C PHE A 295 -23.72 -17.09 -19.60
N VAL A 296 -24.64 -16.28 -19.06
CA VAL A 296 -26.00 -16.71 -18.73
C VAL A 296 -26.82 -16.99 -19.99
N VAL A 297 -26.80 -16.08 -20.97
CA VAL A 297 -27.58 -16.21 -22.21
C VAL A 297 -27.06 -17.37 -23.04
N THR A 298 -25.75 -17.44 -23.30
CA THR A 298 -25.18 -18.55 -24.11
C THR A 298 -25.44 -19.91 -23.48
N SER A 299 -25.38 -20.03 -22.14
CA SER A 299 -25.69 -21.30 -21.45
C SER A 299 -27.16 -21.71 -21.54
N ARG A 300 -28.07 -20.77 -21.81
CA ARG A 300 -29.50 -21.04 -21.92
C ARG A 300 -29.90 -21.50 -23.33
N TYR A 301 -29.27 -20.93 -24.36
CA TYR A 301 -29.66 -21.15 -25.75
C TYR A 301 -28.76 -22.17 -26.48
N LEU A 302 -27.48 -22.32 -26.09
CA LEU A 302 -26.53 -23.21 -26.75
C LEU A 302 -26.27 -24.47 -25.92
N HIS A 303 -26.49 -25.63 -26.51
CA HIS A 303 -26.34 -26.93 -25.85
C HIS A 303 -25.01 -27.63 -26.22
N SER A 304 -24.49 -27.37 -27.42
CA SER A 304 -23.18 -27.90 -27.86
C SER A 304 -22.03 -27.17 -27.17
N LYS A 305 -21.10 -27.92 -26.55
CA LYS A 305 -19.93 -27.36 -25.85
C LYS A 305 -19.05 -26.52 -26.78
N LEU A 306 -18.81 -26.97 -28.01
CA LEU A 306 -17.95 -26.26 -28.98
C LEU A 306 -18.59 -24.93 -29.41
N SER A 307 -19.84 -24.97 -29.85
CA SER A 307 -20.59 -23.79 -30.28
C SER A 307 -20.74 -22.77 -29.15
N LEU A 308 -20.98 -23.24 -27.93
CA LEU A 308 -21.06 -22.40 -26.74
C LEU A 308 -19.74 -21.66 -26.47
N TRP A 309 -18.59 -22.33 -26.53
CA TRP A 309 -17.30 -21.68 -26.33
C TRP A 309 -16.92 -20.72 -27.47
N ILE A 310 -17.13 -21.14 -28.74
CA ILE A 310 -16.89 -20.28 -29.91
C ILE A 310 -17.74 -19.01 -29.83
N THR A 311 -19.02 -19.14 -29.51
CA THR A 311 -19.94 -17.99 -29.40
C THR A 311 -19.53 -17.07 -28.25
N ARG A 312 -19.15 -17.63 -27.08
CA ARG A 312 -18.65 -16.82 -25.96
C ARG A 312 -17.41 -16.04 -26.35
N VAL A 313 -16.41 -16.69 -26.95
CA VAL A 313 -15.18 -16.01 -27.42
C VAL A 313 -15.53 -14.94 -28.44
N SER A 314 -16.36 -15.25 -29.42
CA SER A 314 -16.76 -14.29 -30.48
C SER A 314 -17.47 -13.06 -29.90
N VAL A 315 -18.44 -13.25 -29.01
CA VAL A 315 -19.18 -12.15 -28.38
C VAL A 315 -18.29 -11.34 -27.44
N LEU A 316 -17.36 -11.98 -26.72
CA LEU A 316 -16.37 -11.28 -25.90
C LEU A 316 -15.38 -10.49 -26.76
N CYS A 317 -15.02 -10.97 -27.95
CA CYS A 317 -14.22 -10.21 -28.92
C CYS A 317 -14.96 -8.99 -29.49
N LEU A 318 -16.30 -9.01 -29.52
CA LEU A 318 -17.13 -7.85 -29.92
C LEU A 318 -17.33 -6.83 -28.79
N LEU A 319 -16.96 -7.17 -27.55
CA LEU A 319 -17.13 -6.32 -26.37
C LEU A 319 -16.49 -4.92 -26.54
N PRO A 320 -15.26 -4.77 -27.09
CA PRO A 320 -14.67 -3.46 -27.32
C PRO A 320 -15.51 -2.58 -28.25
N LEU A 321 -16.11 -3.15 -29.31
CA LEU A 321 -16.95 -2.41 -30.26
C LEU A 321 -18.25 -1.94 -29.60
N LEU A 322 -18.86 -2.79 -28.77
CA LEU A 322 -20.07 -2.45 -28.04
C LEU A 322 -19.79 -1.38 -26.97
N ALA A 323 -18.64 -1.46 -26.30
CA ALA A 323 -18.17 -0.44 -25.37
C ALA A 323 -17.98 0.93 -26.06
N VAL A 324 -17.43 0.95 -27.28
CA VAL A 324 -17.30 2.18 -28.09
C VAL A 324 -18.68 2.79 -28.36
N ALA A 325 -19.65 1.98 -28.78
CA ALA A 325 -21.01 2.45 -29.06
C ALA A 325 -21.71 3.00 -27.82
N VAL A 326 -21.57 2.34 -26.66
CA VAL A 326 -22.13 2.79 -25.38
C VAL A 326 -21.49 4.11 -24.93
N LEU A 327 -20.15 4.21 -24.98
CA LEU A 327 -19.43 5.43 -24.62
C LEU A 327 -19.74 6.58 -25.58
N TRP A 328 -19.93 6.29 -26.86
CA TRP A 328 -20.44 7.26 -27.83
C TRP A 328 -21.85 7.74 -27.46
N GLY A 329 -22.75 6.84 -27.07
CA GLY A 329 -24.08 7.21 -26.57
C GLY A 329 -24.01 8.11 -25.34
N PHE A 330 -23.15 7.78 -24.38
CA PHE A 330 -22.91 8.62 -23.19
C PHE A 330 -22.35 10.00 -23.54
N SER A 331 -21.52 10.11 -24.58
CA SER A 331 -20.99 11.41 -25.05
C SER A 331 -22.08 12.39 -25.51
N LYS A 332 -23.28 11.88 -25.84
CA LYS A 332 -24.43 12.69 -26.28
C LYS A 332 -25.34 13.13 -25.14
N LEU A 333 -25.13 12.62 -23.93
CA LEU A 333 -25.90 13.03 -22.76
C LEU A 333 -25.49 14.44 -22.32
N LYS A 334 -26.45 15.37 -22.26
CA LYS A 334 -26.26 16.71 -21.68
C LYS A 334 -26.43 16.66 -20.15
N SER A 335 -25.60 15.86 -19.48
CA SER A 335 -25.62 15.69 -18.03
C SER A 335 -24.26 16.10 -17.44
N PRO A 336 -24.21 16.79 -16.29
CA PRO A 336 -22.96 17.07 -15.58
C PRO A 336 -22.35 15.82 -14.93
N GLU A 337 -22.96 14.65 -15.09
CA GLU A 337 -22.52 13.42 -14.44
C GLU A 337 -21.21 12.86 -15.00
N PRO A 338 -20.43 12.11 -14.17
CA PRO A 338 -19.17 11.50 -14.58
C PRO A 338 -19.27 10.60 -15.82
N ILE A 339 -20.41 9.96 -16.05
CA ILE A 339 -20.67 9.05 -17.18
C ILE A 339 -20.66 9.80 -18.52
N ALA A 340 -21.35 10.94 -18.59
CA ALA A 340 -21.35 11.78 -19.78
C ALA A 340 -19.93 12.30 -20.08
N SER A 341 -19.21 12.73 -19.03
CA SER A 341 -17.81 13.18 -19.14
C SER A 341 -16.87 12.08 -19.66
N LEU A 342 -17.08 10.82 -19.26
CA LEU A 342 -16.31 9.67 -19.72
C LEU A 342 -16.53 9.43 -21.22
N GLY A 343 -17.78 9.50 -21.68
CA GLY A 343 -18.11 9.36 -23.10
C GLY A 343 -17.46 10.44 -23.96
N VAL A 344 -17.54 11.71 -23.56
CA VAL A 344 -16.91 12.83 -24.29
C VAL A 344 -15.40 12.66 -24.38
N ARG A 345 -14.73 12.34 -23.26
CA ARG A 345 -13.27 12.15 -23.22
C ARG A 345 -12.80 10.93 -24.02
N TYR A 346 -13.60 9.87 -24.05
CA TYR A 346 -13.28 8.70 -24.86
C TYR A 346 -13.38 9.02 -26.37
N MET A 347 -14.37 9.81 -26.78
CA MET A 347 -14.49 10.27 -28.18
C MET A 347 -13.35 11.21 -28.58
N SER A 348 -12.95 12.14 -27.71
CA SER A 348 -11.79 13.00 -27.97
C SER A 348 -10.51 12.17 -28.10
N PHE A 349 -10.28 11.20 -27.19
CA PHE A 349 -9.18 10.23 -27.29
C PHE A 349 -9.17 9.52 -28.64
N GLN A 350 -10.30 8.96 -29.09
CA GLN A 350 -10.35 8.26 -30.37
C GLN A 350 -9.99 9.18 -31.54
N SER A 351 -10.56 10.39 -31.56
CA SER A 351 -10.28 11.38 -32.62
C SER A 351 -8.79 11.76 -32.66
N GLU A 352 -8.16 11.92 -31.50
CA GLU A 352 -6.77 12.31 -31.39
C GLU A 352 -5.82 11.14 -31.67
N PHE A 353 -6.19 9.92 -31.26
CA PHE A 353 -5.45 8.70 -31.56
C PHE A 353 -5.41 8.41 -33.06
N LEU A 354 -6.54 8.57 -33.75
CA LEU A 354 -6.62 8.42 -35.21
C LEU A 354 -5.79 9.49 -35.94
N ARG A 355 -5.68 10.70 -35.38
CA ARG A 355 -4.91 11.81 -35.97
C ARG A 355 -3.41 11.72 -35.72
N SER A 356 -2.99 11.42 -34.49
CA SER A 356 -1.60 11.54 -34.04
C SER A 356 -0.85 10.20 -33.97
N LYS A 357 -1.56 9.08 -33.81
CA LYS A 357 -1.01 7.73 -33.54
C LYS A 357 0.05 7.69 -32.42
N ASN A 358 0.04 8.68 -31.53
CA ASN A 358 1.06 8.86 -30.51
C ASN A 358 0.47 8.80 -29.10
N PHE A 359 1.35 8.61 -28.12
CA PHE A 359 1.00 8.55 -26.70
C PHE A 359 0.35 9.86 -26.19
N SER A 360 0.49 10.96 -26.93
CA SER A 360 -0.21 12.23 -26.68
C SER A 360 -1.74 12.08 -26.68
N ALA A 361 -2.30 11.14 -27.45
CA ALA A 361 -3.75 10.92 -27.47
C ALA A 361 -4.32 10.52 -26.10
N PHE A 362 -3.52 9.84 -25.24
CA PHE A 362 -3.96 9.46 -23.90
C PHE A 362 -4.21 10.65 -22.97
N TYR A 363 -3.64 11.83 -23.28
CA TYR A 363 -3.95 13.07 -22.55
C TYR A 363 -5.40 13.48 -22.70
N ALA A 364 -6.00 13.32 -23.89
CA ALA A 364 -7.42 13.63 -24.10
C ALA A 364 -8.37 12.70 -23.33
N LEU A 365 -7.92 11.50 -22.95
CA LEU A 365 -8.71 10.58 -22.14
C LEU A 365 -8.64 10.95 -20.65
N ASP A 366 -7.42 11.14 -20.14
CA ASP A 366 -7.16 11.53 -18.76
C ASP A 366 -5.72 12.08 -18.61
N GLU A 367 -5.59 13.42 -18.54
CA GLU A 367 -4.32 14.13 -18.39
C GLU A 367 -3.50 13.60 -17.20
N ASN A 368 -4.09 13.59 -15.99
CA ASN A 368 -3.40 13.15 -14.78
C ASN A 368 -2.92 11.70 -14.92
N ARG A 369 -3.79 10.80 -15.43
CA ARG A 369 -3.43 9.39 -15.58
C ARG A 369 -2.36 9.17 -16.65
N SER A 370 -2.40 9.93 -17.74
CA SER A 370 -1.39 9.88 -18.79
C SER A 370 -0.01 10.34 -18.29
N GLU A 371 0.02 11.36 -17.44
CA GLU A 371 1.24 11.82 -16.78
C GLU A 371 1.81 10.76 -15.82
N LEU A 372 0.97 10.14 -15.02
CA LEU A 372 1.37 9.04 -14.14
C LEU A 372 1.91 7.84 -14.91
N TYR A 373 1.27 7.45 -16.00
CA TYR A 373 1.79 6.40 -16.88
C TYR A 373 3.17 6.76 -17.43
N ARG A 374 3.37 8.01 -17.85
CA ARG A 374 4.68 8.49 -18.32
C ARG A 374 5.75 8.41 -17.24
N ILE A 375 5.46 8.89 -16.03
CA ILE A 375 6.40 8.90 -14.89
C ILE A 375 6.79 7.47 -14.51
N SER A 376 5.80 6.59 -14.35
CA SER A 376 6.04 5.21 -13.98
C SER A 376 6.79 4.44 -15.08
N TRP A 377 6.50 4.73 -16.35
CA TRP A 377 7.25 4.15 -17.46
C TRP A 377 8.71 4.63 -17.51
N GLN A 378 8.94 5.93 -17.30
CA GLN A 378 10.30 6.48 -17.23
C GLN A 378 11.09 5.89 -16.06
N GLY A 379 10.47 5.75 -14.89
CA GLY A 379 11.11 5.10 -13.75
C GLY A 379 11.40 3.62 -14.00
N PHE A 380 10.48 2.89 -14.64
CA PHE A 380 10.72 1.51 -15.08
C PHE A 380 11.91 1.42 -16.05
N GLN A 381 12.01 2.34 -17.03
CA GLN A 381 13.12 2.37 -17.98
C GLN A 381 14.48 2.62 -17.33
N LYS A 382 14.54 3.32 -16.18
CA LYS A 382 15.79 3.54 -15.44
C LYS A 382 16.36 2.26 -14.83
N LYS A 383 15.50 1.37 -14.32
CA LYS A 383 15.88 0.10 -13.67
C LYS A 383 14.98 -1.05 -14.13
N LEU A 384 15.16 -1.49 -15.38
CA LEU A 384 14.30 -2.49 -16.04
C LEU A 384 14.16 -3.81 -15.28
N TRP A 385 15.27 -4.36 -14.77
CA TRP A 385 15.28 -5.74 -14.23
C TRP A 385 14.77 -5.83 -12.80
N PHE A 386 15.27 -4.97 -11.92
CA PHE A 386 15.04 -5.04 -10.47
C PHE A 386 14.15 -3.91 -9.94
N GLY A 387 13.77 -2.95 -10.78
CA GLY A 387 12.93 -1.83 -10.37
C GLY A 387 13.65 -0.84 -9.46
N ASN A 388 12.88 0.11 -8.94
CA ASN A 388 13.37 1.20 -8.11
C ASN A 388 13.23 0.96 -6.60
N GLY A 389 12.63 -0.17 -6.19
CA GLY A 389 12.34 -0.50 -4.79
C GLY A 389 10.85 -0.40 -4.45
N LEU A 390 10.44 -1.12 -3.40
CA LEU A 390 9.04 -1.18 -2.96
C LEU A 390 8.56 0.21 -2.53
N ALA A 391 7.41 0.64 -3.06
CA ALA A 391 6.82 1.95 -2.78
C ALA A 391 7.70 3.14 -3.20
N SER A 392 8.61 2.95 -4.16
CA SER A 392 9.43 4.02 -4.72
C SER A 392 8.60 5.00 -5.56
N LEU A 393 7.55 4.55 -6.24
CA LEU A 393 6.69 5.42 -7.05
C LEU A 393 6.05 6.58 -6.24
N PRO A 394 5.39 6.36 -5.08
CA PRO A 394 4.92 7.45 -4.22
C PRO A 394 6.00 8.49 -3.85
N VAL A 395 7.23 8.03 -3.62
CA VAL A 395 8.38 8.90 -3.30
C VAL A 395 8.75 9.77 -4.49
N VAL A 396 8.83 9.19 -5.69
CA VAL A 396 9.12 9.92 -6.95
C VAL A 396 8.06 10.98 -7.26
N LEU A 397 6.78 10.69 -6.97
CA LEU A 397 5.69 11.63 -7.18
C LEU A 397 5.75 12.83 -6.22
N LYS A 398 6.47 12.72 -5.10
CA LYS A 398 6.70 13.81 -4.14
C LYS A 398 8.04 14.52 -4.33
N ASP A 399 8.90 14.06 -5.24
CA ASP A 399 10.22 14.65 -5.46
C ASP A 399 10.11 16.07 -6.08
N PRO A 400 10.54 17.13 -5.37
CA PRO A 400 10.47 18.50 -5.87
C PRO A 400 11.41 18.78 -7.05
N LYS A 401 12.45 17.95 -7.27
CA LYS A 401 13.43 18.10 -8.36
C LYS A 401 12.88 17.66 -9.72
N LEU A 402 11.73 17.01 -9.76
CA LEU A 402 11.06 16.58 -10.98
C LEU A 402 9.85 17.51 -11.23
N PRO A 403 10.03 18.73 -11.79
CA PRO A 403 8.94 19.69 -11.96
C PRO A 403 7.78 19.19 -12.83
N ARG A 404 8.01 18.15 -13.65
CA ARG A 404 7.00 17.48 -14.48
C ARG A 404 6.26 16.33 -13.77
N THR A 405 6.59 16.01 -12.51
CA THR A 405 5.87 15.00 -11.71
C THR A 405 4.82 15.60 -10.79
N LYS A 406 4.77 16.95 -10.66
CA LYS A 406 3.71 17.64 -9.94
C LYS A 406 2.42 17.60 -10.76
N LEU A 407 1.49 16.73 -10.36
CA LEU A 407 0.15 16.72 -10.91
C LEU A 407 -0.49 18.10 -10.72
N ASN A 408 -1.03 18.69 -11.80
CA ASN A 408 -1.63 20.03 -11.82
C ASN A 408 -2.73 20.23 -10.76
N GLY A 409 -3.33 19.14 -10.25
CA GLY A 409 -4.35 19.17 -9.21
C GLY A 409 -3.88 18.93 -7.77
N GLY A 410 -2.59 18.68 -7.52
CA GLY A 410 -2.07 18.30 -6.18
C GLY A 410 -2.60 16.97 -5.63
N LEU A 411 -3.47 16.28 -6.37
CA LEU A 411 -4.14 15.05 -5.99
C LEU A 411 -3.43 13.84 -6.61
N ILE A 412 -2.76 13.05 -5.78
CA ILE A 412 -2.19 11.74 -6.15
C ILE A 412 -3.20 10.64 -5.78
N ASP A 413 -4.50 10.82 -6.11
CA ASP A 413 -5.55 9.83 -5.76
C ASP A 413 -5.71 8.72 -6.81
N LEU A 414 -5.10 8.90 -7.98
CA LEU A 414 -4.91 7.82 -8.94
C LEU A 414 -3.42 7.63 -9.12
N PRO A 415 -2.86 6.47 -8.78
CA PRO A 415 -1.60 6.03 -9.36
C PRO A 415 -1.82 5.56 -10.81
N PRO A 416 -0.75 5.22 -11.56
CA PRO A 416 -0.90 4.38 -12.76
C PRO A 416 -1.70 3.10 -12.45
N ASN A 417 -1.98 2.28 -13.47
CA ASN A 417 -2.43 0.92 -13.18
C ASN A 417 -1.42 0.21 -12.26
N PHE A 418 -1.93 -0.64 -11.35
CA PHE A 418 -1.09 -1.30 -10.35
C PHE A 418 0.00 -2.15 -10.99
N PHE A 419 -0.27 -2.75 -12.16
CA PHE A 419 0.75 -3.43 -12.95
C PHE A 419 1.98 -2.56 -13.27
N LEU A 420 1.79 -1.35 -13.81
CA LEU A 420 2.92 -0.50 -14.16
C LEU A 420 3.64 0.01 -12.92
N ALA A 421 2.92 0.20 -11.81
CA ALA A 421 3.57 0.50 -10.55
C ALA A 421 4.39 -0.68 -10.00
N CYS A 422 3.89 -1.92 -10.12
CA CYS A 422 4.70 -3.12 -9.81
C CYS A 422 5.94 -3.18 -10.70
N LEU A 423 5.83 -2.89 -12.00
CA LEU A 423 6.99 -2.83 -12.88
C LEU A 423 7.97 -1.71 -12.48
N HIS A 424 7.47 -0.53 -12.13
CA HIS A 424 8.30 0.58 -11.65
C HIS A 424 9.06 0.20 -10.37
N ASP A 425 8.37 -0.40 -9.40
CA ASP A 425 8.91 -0.69 -8.08
C ASP A 425 9.77 -1.96 -8.06
N LEU A 426 9.36 -3.02 -8.76
CA LEU A 426 9.95 -4.36 -8.68
C LEU A 426 10.75 -4.76 -9.94
N GLY A 427 10.58 -4.04 -11.05
CA GLY A 427 11.15 -4.40 -12.35
C GLY A 427 10.54 -5.68 -12.93
N ILE A 428 11.11 -6.15 -14.04
CA ILE A 428 10.68 -7.38 -14.72
C ILE A 428 10.81 -8.59 -13.78
N PHE A 429 11.97 -8.74 -13.12
CA PHE A 429 12.26 -9.92 -12.32
C PHE A 429 11.39 -9.99 -11.06
N GLY A 430 11.28 -8.89 -10.32
CA GLY A 430 10.44 -8.83 -9.12
C GLY A 430 8.96 -8.99 -9.45
N THR A 431 8.49 -8.46 -10.59
CA THR A 431 7.10 -8.66 -11.05
C THR A 431 6.84 -10.12 -11.42
N ILE A 432 7.77 -10.81 -12.10
CA ILE A 432 7.64 -12.24 -12.41
C ILE A 432 7.58 -13.06 -11.12
N ILE A 433 8.41 -12.75 -10.12
CA ILE A 433 8.40 -13.44 -8.83
C ILE A 433 7.06 -13.24 -8.12
N LEU A 434 6.57 -12.00 -8.05
CA LEU A 434 5.27 -11.67 -7.46
C LEU A 434 4.15 -12.47 -8.14
N LEU A 435 4.09 -12.46 -9.46
CA LEU A 435 3.09 -13.19 -10.24
C LEU A 435 3.23 -14.71 -10.06
N GLY A 436 4.46 -15.23 -9.98
CA GLY A 436 4.74 -16.63 -9.70
C GLY A 436 4.24 -17.04 -8.31
N LEU A 437 4.49 -16.24 -7.27
CA LEU A 437 3.98 -16.47 -5.92
C LEU A 437 2.45 -16.45 -5.90
N VAL A 438 1.82 -15.46 -6.52
CA VAL A 438 0.35 -15.38 -6.65
C VAL A 438 -0.19 -16.60 -7.41
N GLY A 439 0.46 -17.01 -8.50
CA GLY A 439 0.11 -18.21 -9.26
C GLY A 439 0.20 -19.48 -8.43
N LEU A 440 1.24 -19.63 -7.60
CA LEU A 440 1.38 -20.74 -6.66
C LEU A 440 0.25 -20.74 -5.62
N PHE A 441 -0.14 -19.59 -5.05
CA PHE A 441 -1.31 -19.51 -4.15
C PHE A 441 -2.59 -19.93 -4.84
N VAL A 442 -2.86 -19.39 -6.03
CA VAL A 442 -4.08 -19.70 -6.78
C VAL A 442 -4.12 -21.19 -7.12
N TRP A 443 -2.99 -21.76 -7.53
CA TRP A 443 -2.86 -23.20 -7.78
C TRP A 443 -3.01 -24.04 -6.51
N GLU A 444 -2.38 -23.66 -5.40
CA GLU A 444 -2.44 -24.33 -4.08
C GLU A 444 -3.83 -24.17 -3.41
N ARG A 445 -4.63 -23.22 -3.83
CA ARG A 445 -5.97 -23.00 -3.25
C ARG A 445 -7.12 -23.35 -4.19
N ASN A 446 -6.81 -23.59 -5.47
CA ASN A 446 -7.78 -23.88 -6.53
C ASN A 446 -8.80 -22.73 -6.71
N ASN A 447 -8.34 -21.48 -6.59
CA ASN A 447 -9.16 -20.26 -6.52
C ASN A 447 -9.14 -19.46 -7.84
N TYR A 448 -9.12 -20.13 -8.98
CA TYR A 448 -8.97 -19.50 -10.30
C TYR A 448 -10.03 -18.43 -10.61
N LEU A 449 -11.26 -18.64 -10.14
CA LEU A 449 -12.37 -17.69 -10.36
C LEU A 449 -12.15 -16.38 -9.61
N ASN A 450 -11.60 -16.43 -8.40
CA ASN A 450 -11.31 -15.23 -7.62
C ASN A 450 -10.09 -14.47 -8.16
N MET A 451 -9.13 -15.16 -8.76
CA MET A 451 -8.02 -14.52 -9.47
C MET A 451 -8.53 -13.61 -10.60
N ALA A 452 -9.57 -14.04 -11.33
CA ALA A 452 -10.20 -13.22 -12.36
C ALA A 452 -10.79 -11.91 -11.81
N LEU A 453 -11.33 -11.93 -10.59
CA LEU A 453 -11.86 -10.74 -9.91
C LEU A 453 -10.73 -9.76 -9.49
N LEU A 454 -9.50 -10.27 -9.28
CA LEU A 454 -8.33 -9.47 -8.89
C LEU A 454 -7.60 -8.83 -10.07
N PHE A 455 -7.79 -9.33 -11.31
CA PHE A 455 -7.22 -8.69 -12.50
C PHE A 455 -7.69 -7.25 -12.68
N LEU A 456 -8.89 -6.91 -12.20
CA LEU A 456 -9.47 -5.59 -12.34
C LEU A 456 -8.76 -4.54 -11.46
N PRO A 457 -8.62 -4.70 -10.14
CA PRO A 457 -7.79 -3.79 -9.33
C PRO A 457 -6.32 -3.76 -9.81
N PHE A 458 -5.78 -4.89 -10.29
CA PHE A 458 -4.43 -4.96 -10.88
C PHE A 458 -4.25 -4.04 -12.09
N LEU A 459 -5.30 -3.84 -12.88
CA LEU A 459 -5.31 -2.95 -14.06
C LEU A 459 -5.76 -1.52 -13.75
N PHE A 460 -6.38 -1.26 -12.60
CA PHE A 460 -7.06 0.02 -12.37
C PHE A 460 -6.65 0.75 -11.09
N GLY A 461 -5.84 0.18 -10.19
CA GLY A 461 -5.52 0.91 -8.96
C GLY A 461 -4.50 0.32 -7.97
N MET A 462 -3.60 1.15 -7.44
CA MET A 462 -2.72 0.78 -6.30
C MET A 462 -3.41 0.80 -4.94
N GLN A 463 -4.71 0.99 -4.88
CA GLN A 463 -5.47 1.01 -3.62
C GLN A 463 -5.47 -0.35 -2.89
N VAL A 464 -4.91 -1.41 -3.50
CA VAL A 464 -4.55 -2.67 -2.82
C VAL A 464 -3.50 -2.47 -1.73
N GLN A 465 -2.80 -1.33 -1.70
CA GLN A 465 -1.86 -0.97 -0.64
C GLN A 465 -2.55 -0.56 0.68
N HIS A 466 -3.83 -0.19 0.65
CA HIS A 466 -4.59 0.15 1.87
C HIS A 466 -5.11 -1.11 2.56
N CYS A 467 -5.28 -1.09 3.87
CA CYS A 467 -5.71 -2.26 4.65
C CYS A 467 -7.03 -2.88 4.20
N ASP A 468 -8.04 -2.08 3.82
CA ASP A 468 -9.33 -2.57 3.35
C ASP A 468 -9.20 -3.27 1.99
N GLY A 469 -8.47 -2.64 1.07
CA GLY A 469 -8.13 -3.19 -0.23
C GLY A 469 -7.30 -4.47 -0.15
N ALA A 470 -6.25 -4.46 0.66
CA ALA A 470 -5.38 -5.59 0.91
C ALA A 470 -6.14 -6.75 1.56
N PHE A 471 -7.00 -6.48 2.56
CA PHE A 471 -7.81 -7.51 3.19
C PHE A 471 -8.70 -8.24 2.18
N ILE A 472 -9.41 -7.50 1.32
CA ILE A 472 -10.26 -8.10 0.29
C ILE A 472 -9.41 -8.84 -0.76
N ALA A 473 -8.26 -8.30 -1.15
CA ALA A 473 -7.37 -8.96 -2.10
C ALA A 473 -6.86 -10.30 -1.55
N VAL A 474 -6.36 -10.31 -0.31
CA VAL A 474 -5.89 -11.53 0.36
C VAL A 474 -7.07 -12.48 0.60
N PHE A 475 -8.24 -11.99 1.01
CA PHE A 475 -9.44 -12.82 1.16
C PHE A 475 -9.78 -13.55 -0.13
N LEU A 476 -9.84 -12.84 -1.26
CA LEU A 476 -10.15 -13.44 -2.57
C LEU A 476 -9.08 -14.46 -3.01
N LEU A 477 -7.80 -14.21 -2.72
CA LEU A 477 -6.73 -15.18 -2.98
C LEU A 477 -6.86 -16.45 -2.13
N PHE A 478 -7.21 -16.30 -0.86
CA PHE A 478 -7.20 -17.40 0.11
C PHE A 478 -8.54 -18.17 0.20
N TYR A 479 -9.67 -17.53 -0.09
CA TYR A 479 -11.01 -18.06 0.18
C TYR A 479 -12.03 -17.70 -0.93
N PRO A 480 -12.97 -18.61 -1.27
CA PRO A 480 -13.19 -19.98 -0.77
C PRO A 480 -12.29 -21.04 -1.43
N LEU A 481 -11.82 -22.04 -0.67
CA LEU A 481 -11.04 -23.18 -1.18
C LEU A 481 -11.83 -23.96 -2.26
N GLY A 482 -11.28 -24.07 -3.47
CA GLY A 482 -11.84 -24.94 -4.50
C GLY A 482 -11.63 -26.43 -4.17
N SER A 483 -12.53 -27.31 -4.60
CA SER A 483 -12.37 -28.77 -4.45
C SER A 483 -11.16 -29.26 -5.26
N VAL A 484 -10.13 -29.78 -4.58
CA VAL A 484 -8.88 -30.20 -5.21
C VAL A 484 -8.95 -31.68 -5.57
N ALA A 485 -8.67 -32.03 -6.83
CA ALA A 485 -8.55 -33.42 -7.24
C ALA A 485 -7.43 -34.15 -6.46
N VAL A 486 -7.64 -35.42 -6.13
CA VAL A 486 -6.72 -36.22 -5.29
C VAL A 486 -5.27 -36.23 -5.83
N GLY A 487 -5.09 -36.30 -7.15
CA GLY A 487 -3.75 -36.23 -7.78
C GLY A 487 -3.03 -34.90 -7.51
N ASN A 488 -3.76 -33.79 -7.53
CA ASN A 488 -3.21 -32.46 -7.20
C ASN A 488 -2.90 -32.32 -5.70
N GLN A 489 -3.60 -33.06 -4.83
CA GLN A 489 -3.27 -33.11 -3.39
C GLN A 489 -1.97 -33.88 -3.14
N MET A 490 -1.74 -34.98 -3.88
CA MET A 490 -0.49 -35.74 -3.79
C MET A 490 0.73 -34.93 -4.27
N THR A 491 0.61 -34.23 -5.40
CA THR A 491 1.71 -33.36 -5.88
C THR A 491 2.00 -32.21 -4.93
N ARG A 492 0.98 -31.58 -4.33
CA ARG A 492 1.14 -30.52 -3.30
C ARG A 492 1.88 -31.01 -2.06
N ASN A 493 1.67 -32.26 -1.68
CA ASN A 493 2.29 -32.85 -0.51
C ASN A 493 3.64 -33.53 -0.80
N SER A 494 4.06 -33.57 -2.07
CA SER A 494 5.33 -34.15 -2.47
C SER A 494 6.52 -33.35 -1.92
N ASN A 495 7.59 -34.06 -1.54
CA ASN A 495 8.83 -33.43 -1.10
C ASN A 495 9.48 -32.60 -2.21
N TRP A 496 9.34 -33.01 -3.48
CA TRP A 496 9.83 -32.25 -4.62
C TRP A 496 9.17 -30.88 -4.74
N PHE A 497 7.83 -30.81 -4.66
CA PHE A 497 7.12 -29.53 -4.70
C PHE A 497 7.52 -28.65 -3.52
N ARG A 498 7.66 -29.24 -2.31
CA ARG A 498 8.13 -28.55 -1.10
C ARG A 498 9.53 -27.97 -1.27
N TYR A 499 10.48 -28.73 -1.82
CA TYR A 499 11.84 -28.25 -2.06
C TYR A 499 11.92 -27.23 -3.20
N MET A 500 11.15 -27.41 -4.28
CA MET A 500 11.06 -26.43 -5.37
C MET A 500 10.49 -25.10 -4.87
N VAL A 501 9.40 -25.15 -4.09
CA VAL A 501 8.83 -23.96 -3.43
C VAL A 501 9.87 -23.35 -2.50
N LEU A 502 10.57 -24.13 -1.68
CA LEU A 502 11.61 -23.61 -0.78
C LEU A 502 12.77 -22.94 -1.54
N ILE A 503 13.25 -23.52 -2.64
CA ILE A 503 14.33 -22.95 -3.48
C ILE A 503 13.84 -21.67 -4.16
N LEU A 504 12.66 -21.66 -4.77
CA LEU A 504 12.09 -20.46 -5.37
C LEU A 504 11.82 -19.39 -4.32
N CYS A 505 11.35 -19.77 -3.13
CA CYS A 505 10.94 -18.83 -2.08
C CYS A 505 12.09 -18.32 -1.21
N LEU A 506 13.25 -18.97 -1.14
CA LEU A 506 14.44 -18.47 -0.44
C LEU A 506 15.48 -17.93 -1.42
N GLY A 507 15.73 -18.68 -2.50
CA GLY A 507 16.72 -18.33 -3.51
C GLY A 507 16.37 -17.04 -4.24
N LEU A 508 15.10 -16.84 -4.64
CA LEU A 508 14.72 -15.63 -5.37
C LEU A 508 14.78 -14.35 -4.53
N PRO A 509 14.25 -14.29 -3.28
CA PRO A 509 14.39 -13.09 -2.46
C PRO A 509 15.84 -12.82 -2.05
N LEU A 510 16.64 -13.85 -1.74
CA LEU A 510 18.07 -13.68 -1.44
C LEU A 510 18.84 -13.20 -2.68
N HIS A 511 18.56 -13.78 -3.85
CA HIS A 511 19.14 -13.33 -5.11
C HIS A 511 18.76 -11.87 -5.40
N TYR A 512 17.48 -11.51 -5.20
CA TYR A 512 17.02 -10.14 -5.32
C TYR A 512 17.77 -9.19 -4.36
N LEU A 513 17.91 -9.57 -3.08
CA LEU A 513 18.67 -8.80 -2.09
C LEU A 513 20.13 -8.63 -2.52
N ILE A 514 20.80 -9.70 -2.94
CA ILE A 514 22.22 -9.68 -3.35
C ILE A 514 22.43 -8.74 -4.53
N PHE A 515 21.63 -8.87 -5.59
CA PHE A 515 21.79 -8.05 -6.80
C PHE A 515 21.40 -6.59 -6.56
N PHE A 516 20.32 -6.35 -5.82
CA PHE A 516 19.92 -5.01 -5.44
C PHE A 516 20.95 -4.34 -4.52
N SER A 517 21.55 -5.11 -3.59
CA SER A 517 22.61 -4.61 -2.71
C SER A 517 23.96 -4.40 -3.39
N GLY A 518 24.25 -5.12 -4.47
CA GLY A 518 25.47 -4.97 -5.26
C GLY A 518 25.59 -3.59 -5.91
N ASP A 519 24.48 -2.96 -6.26
CA ASP A 519 24.47 -1.59 -6.76
C ASP A 519 24.78 -0.57 -5.66
N PHE A 520 24.41 -0.81 -4.40
CA PHE A 520 24.81 0.05 -3.28
C PHE A 520 26.32 0.04 -3.08
N ILE A 521 26.96 -1.13 -3.20
CA ILE A 521 28.42 -1.23 -3.05
C ILE A 521 29.13 -0.38 -4.11
N LYS A 522 28.61 -0.34 -5.34
CA LYS A 522 29.17 0.50 -6.43
C LYS A 522 28.95 1.99 -6.20
N SER A 523 27.87 2.36 -5.53
CA SER A 523 27.45 3.74 -5.28
C SER A 523 27.90 4.28 -3.90
N GLY A 524 28.72 3.53 -3.16
CA GLY A 524 29.12 3.87 -1.79
C GLY A 524 28.12 3.38 -0.73
N ILE A 525 28.56 3.17 0.51
CA ILE A 525 27.71 2.63 1.57
C ILE A 525 27.23 3.76 2.50
N GLY A 526 25.92 3.85 2.75
CA GLY A 526 25.38 4.75 3.78
C GLY A 526 25.31 6.22 3.36
N ALA A 527 25.81 7.12 4.20
CA ALA A 527 25.73 8.56 3.99
C ALA A 527 26.36 9.03 2.66
N ASP A 528 27.35 8.29 2.14
CA ASP A 528 28.02 8.60 0.86
C ASP A 528 27.14 8.25 -0.36
N PHE A 529 26.44 7.11 -0.35
CA PHE A 529 25.39 6.78 -1.34
C PHE A 529 24.37 7.91 -1.46
N ARG A 530 23.92 8.36 -0.28
CA ARG A 530 22.89 9.38 -0.15
C ARG A 530 23.37 10.76 -0.60
N LYS A 531 24.64 11.07 -0.36
CA LYS A 531 25.30 12.30 -0.80
C LYS A 531 25.39 12.37 -2.33
N ASP A 532 25.58 11.23 -2.99
CA ASP A 532 25.63 11.13 -4.44
C ASP A 532 24.23 11.20 -5.07
N GLU A 533 23.20 10.59 -4.47
CA GLU A 533 21.81 10.68 -4.95
C GLU A 533 21.12 12.02 -4.64
N LEU A 534 21.29 12.57 -3.43
CA LEU A 534 20.59 13.78 -2.98
C LEU A 534 21.36 15.07 -3.27
N GLY A 535 22.66 14.99 -3.57
CA GLY A 535 23.58 16.12 -3.66
C GLY A 535 24.03 16.61 -2.28
N PHE A 536 24.61 17.83 -2.21
CA PHE A 536 25.29 18.44 -1.05
C PHE A 536 24.45 18.66 0.23
N PHE A 537 23.31 17.97 0.39
CA PHE A 537 22.39 18.17 1.50
C PHE A 537 22.73 17.28 2.70
N GLN A 538 22.78 17.95 3.86
CA GLN A 538 23.18 17.50 5.19
C GLN A 538 23.11 16.01 5.53
N THR A 539 24.20 15.51 6.12
CA THR A 539 24.26 14.21 6.78
C THR A 539 23.54 14.17 8.13
N GLN A 540 23.12 15.32 8.72
CA GLN A 540 22.55 15.38 10.08
C GLN A 540 21.36 16.35 10.35
N ALA A 541 20.45 16.61 9.39
CA ALA A 541 19.35 17.57 9.59
C ALA A 541 17.93 16.99 9.53
N THR A 542 17.13 17.29 10.54
CA THR A 542 15.78 16.80 10.75
C THR A 542 14.74 17.91 10.54
N LYS A 543 14.28 18.21 9.32
CA LYS A 543 13.03 18.98 9.27
C LYS A 543 11.91 18.14 9.82
N PHE A 544 11.02 18.84 10.49
CA PHE A 544 9.62 18.53 10.42
C PHE A 544 9.03 18.81 9.02
N ALA A 545 8.25 17.84 8.54
CA ALA A 545 7.35 18.04 7.42
C ALA A 545 6.31 19.11 7.79
N SER A 546 6.35 20.25 7.08
CA SER A 546 5.27 21.23 6.95
C SER A 546 4.47 21.56 8.22
N GLY A 547 5.07 22.31 9.13
CA GLY A 547 4.35 23.26 9.98
C GLY A 547 4.48 24.68 9.43
N ASN A 548 3.57 25.59 9.84
CA ASN A 548 3.67 27.04 9.58
C ASN A 548 4.86 27.71 10.29
N GLU A 549 5.73 26.94 10.94
CA GLU A 549 6.92 27.43 11.61
C GLU A 549 8.00 27.77 10.58
N ARG A 550 8.59 28.97 10.74
CA ARG A 550 9.67 29.49 9.87
C ARG A 550 11.05 28.93 10.24
N GLU A 551 11.13 28.14 11.29
CA GLU A 551 12.37 27.53 11.77
C GLU A 551 12.42 26.04 11.38
N ASP A 552 13.61 25.56 11.06
CA ASP A 552 13.92 24.15 10.87
C ASP A 552 14.65 23.63 12.12
N GLU A 553 14.31 22.41 12.54
CA GLU A 553 14.93 21.73 13.69
C GLU A 553 16.13 20.87 13.23
N PHE A 554 17.17 20.76 14.05
CA PHE A 554 18.39 20.02 13.75
C PHE A 554 18.84 19.26 15.00
N HIS A 555 18.91 17.93 14.92
CA HIS A 555 19.29 17.08 16.05
C HIS A 555 20.73 16.60 15.88
N GLY A 556 21.43 16.41 17.00
CA GLY A 556 22.74 15.78 17.03
C GLY A 556 23.80 16.65 17.66
N LYS A 557 25.06 16.42 17.27
CA LYS A 557 26.23 17.11 17.83
C LYS A 557 26.99 17.93 16.78
N THR A 558 26.79 17.64 15.49
CA THR A 558 27.56 18.25 14.40
C THR A 558 26.68 18.43 13.18
N TRP A 559 26.63 19.64 12.64
CA TRP A 559 25.79 20.00 11.50
C TRP A 559 26.66 20.68 10.45
N GLU A 560 26.62 20.24 9.20
CA GLU A 560 27.46 20.79 8.11
C GLU A 560 26.62 21.25 6.93
N TRP A 561 26.89 22.43 6.40
CA TRP A 561 26.20 23.03 5.26
C TRP A 561 27.19 23.49 4.20
N LYS A 562 26.77 23.43 2.93
CA LYS A 562 27.47 24.11 1.84
C LYS A 562 27.10 25.59 1.84
N LEU A 563 28.08 26.45 1.57
CA LEU A 563 27.90 27.89 1.53
C LEU A 563 27.26 28.36 0.22
N THR A 564 26.40 29.38 0.32
CA THR A 564 25.79 30.00 -0.86
C THR A 564 26.83 30.75 -1.71
N LYS A 565 26.58 30.79 -3.02
CA LYS A 565 27.37 31.58 -3.96
C LYS A 565 26.91 33.04 -4.04
N GLU A 566 25.76 33.38 -3.44
CA GLU A 566 25.23 34.74 -3.43
C GLU A 566 26.12 35.67 -2.57
N THR A 567 26.62 36.75 -3.16
CA THR A 567 27.55 37.67 -2.50
C THR A 567 26.91 38.45 -1.35
N SER A 568 25.62 38.78 -1.45
CA SER A 568 24.84 39.50 -0.43
C SER A 568 24.69 38.73 0.89
N ARG A 569 24.81 37.39 0.86
CA ARG A 569 24.63 36.52 2.02
C ARG A 569 25.96 36.01 2.61
N ARG A 570 27.10 36.56 2.19
CA ARG A 570 28.43 36.13 2.66
C ARG A 570 28.87 36.76 3.96
N SER A 571 28.16 37.78 4.44
CA SER A 571 28.45 38.47 5.69
C SER A 571 27.16 38.86 6.37
N GLY A 572 27.10 38.74 7.69
CA GLY A 572 25.93 39.15 8.45
C GLY A 572 25.89 38.46 9.81
N VAL A 573 24.67 38.23 10.29
CA VAL A 573 24.41 37.60 11.58
C VAL A 573 23.80 36.23 11.36
N PHE A 574 24.28 35.24 12.10
CA PHE A 574 23.65 33.92 12.19
C PHE A 574 23.14 33.74 13.62
N GLN A 575 21.85 33.47 13.75
CA GLN A 575 21.21 33.16 15.02
C GLN A 575 20.66 31.74 14.99
N VAL A 576 20.96 30.99 16.05
CA VAL A 576 20.44 29.64 16.28
C VAL A 576 19.88 29.54 17.68
N ARG A 577 18.74 28.89 17.83
CA ARG A 577 18.13 28.57 19.12
C ARG A 577 18.42 27.11 19.45
N ALA A 578 18.65 26.77 20.71
CA ALA A 578 18.85 25.40 21.16
C ALA A 578 17.84 25.04 22.24
N LYS A 579 17.52 23.74 22.36
CA LYS A 579 16.65 23.24 23.43
C LYS A 579 17.34 23.22 24.80
N GLU A 580 18.63 22.85 24.82
CA GLU A 580 19.42 22.82 26.05
C GLU A 580 20.02 24.19 26.37
N GLU A 581 20.19 24.47 27.67
CA GLU A 581 20.77 25.72 28.15
C GLU A 581 22.29 25.60 28.28
N ASN A 582 23.01 26.70 28.05
CA ASN A 582 24.47 26.81 28.23
C ASN A 582 25.32 25.83 27.38
N LEU A 583 24.92 25.58 26.14
CA LEU A 583 25.70 24.80 25.17
C LEU A 583 26.95 25.54 24.72
N GLN A 584 28.08 24.84 24.75
CA GLN A 584 29.28 25.28 24.04
C GLN A 584 29.16 24.86 22.57
N MET A 585 29.05 25.85 21.69
CA MET A 585 28.97 25.66 20.23
C MET A 585 30.10 26.36 19.50
N GLU A 586 30.60 25.70 18.45
CA GLU A 586 31.69 26.18 17.63
C GLU A 586 31.30 26.08 16.15
N MET A 587 31.53 27.16 15.41
CA MET A 587 31.35 27.21 13.97
C MET A 587 32.71 27.01 13.29
N ILE A 588 32.79 26.02 12.41
CA ILE A 588 33.99 25.52 11.76
C ILE A 588 33.84 25.73 10.25
N TRP A 589 34.77 26.44 9.62
CA TRP A 589 34.77 26.71 8.18
C TRP A 589 35.73 25.77 7.46
N LEU A 590 35.29 25.19 6.34
CA LEU A 590 36.02 24.17 5.61
C LEU A 590 36.14 24.52 4.11
N ASN A 591 37.24 24.10 3.48
CA ASN A 591 37.45 24.21 2.03
C ASN A 591 36.75 23.07 1.25
N SER A 592 36.92 23.05 -0.08
CA SER A 592 36.38 22.00 -0.97
C SER A 592 36.81 20.57 -0.60
N GLU A 593 38.02 20.40 -0.05
CA GLU A 593 38.57 19.14 0.44
C GLU A 593 38.19 18.83 1.90
N ARG A 594 37.29 19.62 2.52
CA ARG A 594 36.89 19.51 3.94
C ARG A 594 38.02 19.71 4.96
N ARG A 595 39.10 20.39 4.57
CA ARG A 595 40.16 20.81 5.50
C ARG A 595 39.72 22.06 6.26
N LEU A 596 40.11 22.12 7.53
CA LEU A 596 39.83 23.25 8.43
C LEU A 596 40.48 24.53 7.92
N LEU A 597 39.68 25.58 7.74
CA LEU A 597 40.15 26.94 7.45
C LEU A 597 40.11 27.83 8.68
N LEU A 598 38.98 27.84 9.38
CA LEU A 598 38.76 28.73 10.53
C LEU A 598 37.82 28.07 11.52
N LYS A 599 38.02 28.36 12.81
CA LYS A 599 37.15 27.92 13.90
C LYS A 599 36.78 29.11 14.77
N THR A 600 35.49 29.38 14.90
CA THR A 600 34.96 30.53 15.64
C THR A 600 33.94 30.05 16.69
N PRO A 601 34.05 30.45 17.97
CA PRO A 601 33.02 30.13 18.96
C PRO A 601 31.71 30.84 18.63
N VAL A 602 30.58 30.21 18.92
CA VAL A 602 29.25 30.84 18.82
C VAL A 602 28.88 31.38 20.20
N SER A 603 28.65 32.69 20.29
CA SER A 603 28.41 33.36 21.57
C SER A 603 26.96 33.19 22.02
N PRO A 604 26.69 32.87 23.29
CA PRO A 604 25.33 32.85 23.82
C PRO A 604 24.78 34.28 23.88
N GLN A 605 23.57 34.48 23.34
CA GLN A 605 22.80 35.72 23.44
C GLN A 605 21.76 35.63 24.58
N SER A 606 21.20 34.44 24.81
CA SER A 606 20.31 34.12 25.93
C SER A 606 20.51 32.64 26.33
N ASN A 607 19.85 32.16 27.40
CA ASN A 607 19.99 30.76 27.85
C ASN A 607 19.81 29.73 26.73
N ARG A 608 19.01 30.04 25.70
CA ARG A 608 18.69 29.14 24.59
C ARG A 608 18.97 29.72 23.22
N SER A 609 19.54 30.91 23.08
CA SER A 609 19.83 31.51 21.78
C SER A 609 21.29 31.88 21.66
N TYR A 610 21.88 31.61 20.50
CA TYR A 610 23.29 31.77 20.21
C TYR A 610 23.46 32.51 18.90
N ILE A 611 24.42 33.43 18.87
CA ILE A 611 24.72 34.29 17.74
C ILE A 611 26.18 34.12 17.31
N SER A 612 26.37 34.07 15.99
CA SER A 612 27.66 34.25 15.34
C SER A 612 27.57 35.45 14.39
N ARG A 613 28.59 36.30 14.38
CA ARG A 613 28.69 37.44 13.47
C ARG A 613 29.99 37.33 12.70
N GLY A 614 29.95 37.58 11.41
CA GLY A 614 31.15 37.58 10.59
C GLY A 614 30.88 37.46 9.10
N SER A 615 31.95 37.17 8.37
CA SER A 615 31.92 36.92 6.94
C SER A 615 32.52 35.55 6.62
N PHE A 616 32.14 34.98 5.49
CA PHE A 616 32.72 33.73 5.01
C PHE A 616 34.23 33.92 4.79
N PRO A 617 35.08 33.06 5.38
CA PRO A 617 36.51 33.12 5.12
C PRO A 617 36.81 32.79 3.65
N PRO A 618 37.86 33.39 3.06
CA PRO A 618 38.23 33.15 1.67
C PRO A 618 38.55 31.66 1.45
N GLY A 619 38.01 31.09 0.38
CA GLY A 619 38.16 29.67 0.03
C GLY A 619 37.24 28.71 0.81
N ALA A 620 36.38 29.21 1.71
CA ALA A 620 35.38 28.38 2.36
C ALA A 620 34.29 27.96 1.39
N GLU A 621 33.99 26.66 1.37
CA GLU A 621 32.85 26.09 0.64
C GLU A 621 31.83 25.46 1.57
N PHE A 622 32.23 25.10 2.80
CA PHE A 622 31.35 24.50 3.80
C PHE A 622 31.51 25.17 5.16
N VAL A 623 30.45 25.13 5.95
CA VAL A 623 30.44 25.51 7.37
C VAL A 623 29.88 24.37 8.19
N ARG A 624 30.47 24.12 9.35
CA ARG A 624 30.11 23.06 10.28
C ARG A 624 29.90 23.63 11.66
N LEU A 625 28.70 23.56 12.19
CA LEU A 625 28.41 23.87 13.59
C LEU A 625 28.61 22.60 14.43
N LYS A 626 29.28 22.71 15.57
CA LYS A 626 29.55 21.59 16.47
C LYS A 626 29.22 21.97 17.90
N SER A 627 28.43 21.15 18.57
CA SER A 627 28.18 21.23 20.02
C SER A 627 29.01 20.20 20.78
N LYS A 628 29.11 20.35 22.10
CA LYS A 628 29.78 19.36 22.97
C LYS A 628 28.89 18.15 23.30
N THR A 629 27.58 18.38 23.43
CA THR A 629 26.53 17.38 23.73
C THR A 629 25.58 17.23 22.54
N ASN A 630 24.87 16.09 22.47
CA ASN A 630 23.76 15.96 21.52
C ASN A 630 22.64 16.90 21.95
N THR A 631 22.14 17.73 21.04
CA THR A 631 21.06 18.68 21.33
C THR A 631 20.19 18.91 20.09
N GLU A 632 19.11 19.67 20.29
CA GLU A 632 18.16 20.10 19.25
C GLU A 632 18.36 21.59 19.01
N LEU A 633 18.65 21.97 17.76
CA LEU A 633 18.81 23.34 17.32
C LEU A 633 17.65 23.76 16.41
N PHE A 634 17.21 25.00 16.52
CA PHE A 634 16.19 25.61 15.68
C PHE A 634 16.83 26.78 14.92
N ILE A 635 16.81 26.72 13.58
CA ILE A 635 17.43 27.71 12.69
C ILE A 635 16.37 28.23 11.71
N SER A 636 16.28 29.54 11.51
CA SER A 636 15.36 30.12 10.51
C SER A 636 15.67 29.64 9.09
N ARG A 637 14.62 29.37 8.29
CA ARG A 637 14.72 29.06 6.86
C ARG A 637 15.36 30.18 6.04
N ASP A 638 15.30 31.41 6.52
CA ASP A 638 15.80 32.59 5.81
C ASP A 638 17.33 32.53 5.61
N TYR A 639 18.05 31.80 6.47
CA TYR A 639 19.49 31.53 6.35
C TYR A 639 19.85 30.58 5.20
N PHE A 640 18.86 30.01 4.51
CA PHE A 640 19.07 29.07 3.40
C PHE A 640 18.57 29.68 2.08
N ASP A 641 19.33 29.51 1.01
CA ASP A 641 18.89 29.90 -0.34
C ASP A 641 17.93 28.84 -0.94
N TYR A 642 17.44 29.07 -2.16
CA TYR A 642 16.54 28.15 -2.85
C TYR A 642 17.16 26.76 -3.16
N LYS A 643 18.50 26.64 -3.07
CA LYS A 643 19.25 25.38 -3.17
C LYS A 643 19.59 24.79 -1.80
N ASN A 644 19.04 25.37 -0.73
CA ASN A 644 19.33 25.10 0.67
C ASN A 644 20.82 25.24 1.05
N GLN A 645 21.54 26.18 0.40
CA GLN A 645 22.89 26.54 0.79
C GLN A 645 22.84 27.61 1.88
N PHE A 646 23.74 27.52 2.84
CA PHE A 646 23.80 28.42 3.99
C PHE A 646 24.33 29.81 3.60
N GLY A 647 23.65 30.84 4.11
CA GLY A 647 23.92 32.26 3.96
C GLY A 647 23.64 33.00 5.26
N PHE A 648 24.38 34.07 5.54
CA PHE A 648 24.01 35.03 6.59
C PHE A 648 22.80 35.88 6.16
N LEU A 649 22.11 36.43 7.16
CA LEU A 649 21.09 37.47 6.99
C LEU A 649 21.65 38.87 7.30
#